data_AF-A0A8H4ZTI6-F1
#
_entry.id   AF-A0A8H4ZTI6-F1
#
_cell.length_a   1.000
_cell.length_b   1.000
_cell.length_c   1.000
_cell.angle_alpha   90.00
_cell.angle_beta   90.00
_cell.angle_gamma   90.00
#
_symmetry.space_group_name_H-M   'P 1'
#
loop_
_entity.id
_entity.type
_entity.pdbx_description
1 polymer ?
#
loop_
_entity_poly.entity_id
_entity_poly.type
_entity_poly.pdbx_seq_one_letter_code
_entity_poly.pdbx_strand_id
1 'polypeptide(L)'
;MCSRQVEPEKNILVPFMAPGGGNGNPKWCFSIEEDLTFINLSHPDDNRKRAVQQRIRNYVMTKAGDRRRKKHRRVVIPLEVVDEEEAAARGLRRVVETRRVLQASSVFAPSLLPNSFQLPAVGSNQRERELIGFMMAEGDRDYRPFRATWIHFALSDTTAFSLSLATAALYWNNAERLSRAFESDSESMEYYFKSVKELSRRLDTETDCLSGGVIATTIGLICYDTYIGNWSRYAMHMDGLERISTLRHGFGRLGSNISLITFWLDLVGAAVLNSRPRFPVPDSMLPFRANDSDLTCSLQILLLRVEETHTDLLSLFDGLRLLGSLVATVNRRGDSIDFWRHEVEIVTMLGTVSHHLLSMPSLPEVSNRRSDDGPVIVQEMVRLAGLMILSKLKRLASHNYSDMPRLQQRFLALLDLPCLQISWELQQLKAWAFVIGVSLAEAETKDAIAANLNDLVPDMGFPNLEAMVGEAKQLMWLNLVSEFEGYSLITQALYQPTNKQMVLQPQKYLEKMPSKGFRNAVIDGLEVWYQVPERRLTIIRDIVNHLHSASLMFDDIEDNSPLRRGYPATHVVFGNLSSRASRMLLDLLTEGHIGQGMDLYWTYHTSVPTEEEYFTMVDGKTGSLFTLLLDLMRSEATANRDLDYTENKGFAEDIGEGKISLPLIHALATKSPEQARLLSILQ
;
A
#
# COMPACT_ATOMS: atom_id res chain seq x y z
N MET A 1 -28.21 -0.96 65.83
CA MET A 1 -29.22 -1.89 65.28
C MET A 1 -28.86 -2.09 63.81
N CYS A 2 -28.34 -3.25 63.39
CA CYS A 2 -29.03 -4.56 63.24
C CYS A 2 -29.80 -4.60 61.90
N SER A 3 -29.65 -5.58 60.99
CA SER A 3 -28.86 -6.85 61.03
C SER A 3 -28.50 -7.34 59.61
N ARG A 4 -27.54 -8.28 59.53
CA ARG A 4 -27.30 -9.15 58.35
C ARG A 4 -28.31 -10.30 58.27
N GLN A 5 -28.55 -10.78 57.04
CA GLN A 5 -28.88 -12.17 56.63
C GLN A 5 -28.56 -12.26 55.10
N VAL A 6 -27.91 -13.26 54.47
CA VAL A 6 -27.46 -14.64 54.86
C VAL A 6 -28.67 -15.58 55.01
N GLU A 7 -28.91 -16.67 54.26
CA GLU A 7 -28.16 -17.52 53.30
C GLU A 7 -29.23 -18.19 52.33
N PRO A 8 -29.01 -19.27 51.52
CA PRO A 8 -27.88 -20.19 51.40
C PRO A 8 -27.27 -20.41 50.00
N GLU A 9 -26.08 -21.01 50.02
CA GLU A 9 -25.34 -21.55 48.88
C GLU A 9 -26.09 -22.68 48.15
N LYS A 10 -25.77 -22.87 46.85
CA LYS A 10 -25.96 -24.15 46.16
C LYS A 10 -24.60 -24.74 45.78
N ASN A 11 -24.08 -25.58 46.67
CA ASN A 11 -22.97 -26.46 46.37
C ASN A 11 -23.40 -27.51 45.32
N ILE A 12 -22.64 -27.63 44.22
CA ILE A 12 -22.85 -28.68 43.22
C ILE A 12 -22.07 -29.92 43.66
N LEU A 13 -22.79 -30.92 44.15
CA LEU A 13 -22.25 -32.23 44.50
C LEU A 13 -22.27 -33.13 43.26
N VAL A 14 -21.11 -33.54 42.75
CA VAL A 14 -20.98 -34.51 41.64
C VAL A 14 -20.77 -35.91 42.22
N PRO A 15 -21.69 -36.87 42.01
CA PRO A 15 -21.61 -38.19 42.64
C PRO A 15 -20.75 -39.16 41.81
N PHE A 16 -19.94 -40.01 42.47
CA PHE A 16 -19.26 -41.16 41.82
C PHE A 16 -19.56 -42.50 42.52
N MET A 17 -19.60 -43.58 41.74
CA MET A 17 -20.04 -44.92 42.16
C MET A 17 -18.84 -45.85 42.36
N ALA A 18 -18.55 -46.22 43.62
CA ALA A 18 -17.44 -47.12 43.92
C ALA A 18 -17.80 -48.60 43.59
N PRO A 19 -16.87 -49.41 43.07
CA PRO A 19 -17.15 -50.79 42.68
C PRO A 19 -17.38 -51.71 43.89
N GLY A 20 -18.60 -52.24 44.02
CA GLY A 20 -18.95 -53.22 45.04
C GLY A 20 -18.62 -54.65 44.60
N GLY A 21 -17.65 -55.28 45.28
CA GLY A 21 -17.40 -56.72 45.13
C GLY A 21 -18.46 -57.56 45.86
N GLY A 22 -19.22 -58.38 45.12
CA GLY A 22 -20.12 -59.41 45.66
C GLY A 22 -21.57 -58.96 45.90
N ASN A 23 -22.48 -59.41 45.03
CA ASN A 23 -23.95 -59.45 45.18
C ASN A 23 -24.61 -58.39 46.09
N GLY A 24 -24.63 -57.14 45.64
CA GLY A 24 -25.44 -56.06 46.23
C GLY A 24 -25.18 -54.71 45.55
N ASN A 25 -26.23 -53.93 45.29
CA ASN A 25 -26.13 -52.67 44.54
C ASN A 25 -25.17 -51.65 45.21
N PRO A 26 -24.29 -50.94 44.45
CA PRO A 26 -23.35 -49.98 45.02
C PRO A 26 -24.01 -48.71 45.61
N LYS A 27 -23.32 -48.07 46.56
CA LYS A 27 -23.68 -46.78 47.19
C LYS A 27 -22.75 -45.65 46.71
N TRP A 28 -23.21 -44.40 46.80
CA TRP A 28 -22.51 -43.18 46.36
C TRP A 28 -21.77 -42.46 47.52
N CYS A 29 -20.62 -41.85 47.22
CA CYS A 29 -19.84 -40.96 48.10
C CYS A 29 -19.25 -39.76 47.31
N PHE A 30 -18.74 -38.73 48.01
CA PHE A 30 -18.27 -37.45 47.43
C PHE A 30 -16.90 -37.02 48.00
N SER A 31 -16.11 -36.28 47.20
CA SER A 31 -14.83 -35.64 47.58
C SER A 31 -14.61 -34.31 46.85
N ILE A 32 -13.77 -33.43 47.40
CA ILE A 32 -13.47 -32.08 46.87
C ILE A 32 -11.98 -32.03 46.48
N GLU A 33 -11.67 -31.46 45.30
CA GLU A 33 -10.30 -31.14 44.89
C GLU A 33 -9.98 -29.65 45.11
N GLU A 34 -8.71 -29.34 45.38
CA GLU A 34 -8.26 -28.09 46.00
C GLU A 34 -7.62 -27.12 44.99
N ASP A 35 -8.13 -25.88 44.89
CA ASP A 35 -7.24 -24.72 44.66
C ASP A 35 -7.80 -23.36 45.15
N LEU A 36 -8.40 -23.37 46.35
CA LEU A 36 -8.80 -22.16 47.10
C LEU A 36 -8.29 -22.22 48.55
N THR A 37 -7.05 -21.77 48.79
CA THR A 37 -6.46 -21.81 50.14
C THR A 37 -6.87 -20.61 51.00
N PHE A 38 -7.86 -20.79 51.88
CA PHE A 38 -8.20 -19.80 52.90
C PHE A 38 -7.18 -19.80 54.05
N ILE A 39 -6.59 -18.65 54.37
CA ILE A 39 -5.77 -18.48 55.57
C ILE A 39 -6.70 -18.31 56.78
N ASN A 40 -7.01 -19.41 57.46
CA ASN A 40 -7.79 -19.37 58.70
C ASN A 40 -6.89 -18.96 59.89
N LEU A 41 -7.17 -17.82 60.50
CA LEU A 41 -6.46 -17.28 61.66
C LEU A 41 -7.26 -17.55 62.94
N SER A 42 -7.14 -18.76 63.46
CA SER A 42 -7.89 -19.21 64.65
C SER A 42 -7.39 -18.54 65.95
N HIS A 43 -6.11 -18.15 66.03
CA HIS A 43 -5.55 -17.40 67.16
C HIS A 43 -4.77 -16.15 66.69
N PRO A 44 -4.81 -15.01 67.42
CA PRO A 44 -4.08 -13.80 67.01
C PRO A 44 -2.56 -13.98 66.86
N ASP A 45 -1.96 -14.98 67.52
CA ASP A 45 -0.52 -15.31 67.38
C ASP A 45 -0.18 -16.09 66.11
N ASP A 46 -1.14 -16.68 65.40
CA ASP A 46 -0.89 -17.36 64.12
C ASP A 46 -0.33 -16.40 63.06
N ASN A 47 -0.70 -15.12 63.16
CA ASN A 47 -0.21 -14.05 62.30
C ASN A 47 1.27 -13.68 62.58
N ARG A 48 1.91 -14.29 63.59
CA ARG A 48 3.36 -14.19 63.90
C ARG A 48 4.18 -15.36 63.34
N LYS A 49 3.54 -16.41 62.79
CA LYS A 49 4.24 -17.54 62.16
C LYS A 49 4.95 -17.09 60.89
N ARG A 50 6.28 -17.32 60.82
CA ARG A 50 7.16 -16.85 59.72
C ARG A 50 6.63 -17.17 58.32
N ALA A 51 6.16 -18.40 58.10
CA ALA A 51 5.61 -18.84 56.80
C ALA A 51 4.36 -18.05 56.37
N VAL A 52 3.47 -17.71 57.32
CA VAL A 52 2.26 -16.91 57.06
C VAL A 52 2.65 -15.48 56.73
N GLN A 53 3.55 -14.87 57.51
CA GLN A 53 4.05 -13.51 57.24
C GLN A 53 4.78 -13.39 55.91
N GLN A 54 5.51 -14.43 55.50
CA GLN A 54 6.25 -14.45 54.24
C GLN A 54 5.31 -14.61 53.02
N ARG A 55 4.25 -15.43 53.14
CA ARG A 55 3.18 -15.50 52.12
C ARG A 55 2.39 -14.18 52.03
N ILE A 56 2.01 -13.57 53.15
CA ILE A 56 1.33 -12.26 53.17
C ILE A 56 2.22 -11.17 52.56
N ARG A 57 3.54 -11.18 52.84
CA ARG A 57 4.47 -10.25 52.17
C ARG A 57 4.45 -10.43 50.66
N ASN A 58 4.71 -11.65 50.17
CA ASN A 58 4.90 -11.91 48.75
C ASN A 58 3.65 -11.65 47.90
N TYR A 59 2.45 -11.98 48.40
CA TYR A 59 1.21 -11.89 47.60
C TYR A 59 0.37 -10.65 47.88
N VAL A 60 0.28 -10.19 49.13
CA VAL A 60 -0.58 -9.06 49.51
C VAL A 60 0.21 -7.76 49.60
N MET A 61 1.35 -7.77 50.31
CA MET A 61 2.13 -6.54 50.50
C MET A 61 2.88 -6.10 49.24
N THR A 62 3.31 -7.01 48.36
CA THR A 62 3.89 -6.65 47.05
C THR A 62 2.86 -5.91 46.19
N LYS A 63 1.68 -6.51 45.94
CA LYS A 63 0.59 -5.87 45.17
C LYS A 63 0.07 -4.58 45.81
N ALA A 64 0.04 -4.48 47.14
CA ALA A 64 -0.29 -3.24 47.84
C ALA A 64 0.82 -2.18 47.77
N GLY A 65 2.09 -2.61 47.72
CA GLY A 65 3.25 -1.75 47.53
C GLY A 65 3.30 -1.16 46.13
N ASP A 66 3.07 -1.97 45.09
CA ASP A 66 3.02 -1.51 43.70
C ASP A 66 1.84 -0.57 43.44
N ARG A 67 0.68 -0.80 44.08
CA ARG A 67 -0.44 0.16 44.05
C ARG A 67 -0.19 1.45 44.84
N ARG A 68 0.80 1.49 45.75
CA ARG A 68 1.20 2.68 46.52
C ARG A 68 2.45 3.38 46.00
N ARG A 69 3.21 2.76 45.08
CA ARG A 69 4.21 3.46 44.27
C ARG A 69 3.47 4.57 43.51
N LYS A 70 3.85 5.83 43.74
CA LYS A 70 3.38 6.94 42.90
C LYS A 70 3.66 6.56 41.44
N LYS A 71 2.65 6.63 40.56
CA LYS A 71 2.88 6.63 39.10
C LYS A 71 4.04 7.57 38.84
N HIS A 72 5.02 7.13 38.04
CA HIS A 72 6.13 8.00 37.63
C HIS A 72 5.51 9.32 37.16
N ARG A 73 5.85 10.43 37.84
CA ARG A 73 5.58 11.75 37.29
C ARG A 73 6.23 11.72 35.91
N ARG A 74 5.48 12.04 34.85
CA ARG A 74 6.11 12.35 33.56
C ARG A 74 7.15 13.41 33.87
N VAL A 75 8.42 13.03 33.77
CA VAL A 75 9.51 13.98 33.97
C VAL A 75 9.50 14.81 32.71
N VAL A 76 8.77 15.93 32.77
CA VAL A 76 9.05 17.05 31.87
C VAL A 76 10.43 17.49 32.27
N ILE A 77 11.45 16.95 31.59
CA ILE A 77 12.80 17.47 31.66
C ILE A 77 12.72 18.82 30.93
N PRO A 78 12.87 19.96 31.61
CA PRO A 78 13.08 21.20 30.90
C PRO A 78 14.40 21.07 30.16
N LEU A 79 14.36 21.12 28.83
CA LEU A 79 15.56 21.24 28.01
C LEU A 79 16.13 22.65 28.23
N GLU A 80 16.98 22.79 29.25
CA GLU A 80 17.91 23.91 29.30
C GLU A 80 18.88 23.77 28.14
N VAL A 81 18.76 24.68 27.17
CA VAL A 81 19.76 24.85 26.11
C VAL A 81 20.95 25.56 26.76
N VAL A 82 21.98 24.79 27.08
CA VAL A 82 23.24 25.29 27.65
C VAL A 82 24.22 25.55 26.52
N ASP A 83 24.90 26.70 26.54
CA ASP A 83 25.85 27.09 25.50
C ASP A 83 27.16 26.26 25.54
N GLU A 84 27.90 26.22 24.44
CA GLU A 84 28.99 25.24 24.24
C GLU A 84 30.13 25.39 25.27
N GLU A 85 30.42 26.61 25.76
CA GLU A 85 31.44 26.85 26.80
C GLU A 85 31.06 26.22 28.15
N GLU A 86 29.79 26.29 28.55
CA GLU A 86 29.33 25.75 29.83
C GLU A 86 29.12 24.23 29.77
N ALA A 87 28.75 23.69 28.61
CA ALA A 87 28.74 22.25 28.36
C ALA A 87 30.15 21.62 28.49
N ALA A 88 31.17 22.32 27.97
CA ALA A 88 32.57 21.90 28.10
C ALA A 88 33.06 21.96 29.56
N ALA A 89 32.73 23.03 30.29
CA ALA A 89 33.06 23.16 31.72
C ALA A 89 32.43 22.06 32.60
N ARG A 90 31.26 21.55 32.21
CA ARG A 90 30.56 20.44 32.89
C ARG A 90 31.03 19.04 32.43
N GLY A 91 32.00 18.95 31.52
CA GLY A 91 32.61 17.68 31.08
C GLY A 91 31.71 16.77 30.24
N LEU A 92 30.61 17.30 29.70
CA LEU A 92 29.63 16.52 28.93
C LEU A 92 30.16 16.25 27.52
N ARG A 93 30.25 14.97 27.13
CA ARG A 93 30.70 14.57 25.79
C ARG A 93 29.52 14.31 24.85
N ARG A 94 29.61 14.84 23.63
CA ARG A 94 28.64 14.65 22.56
C ARG A 94 28.64 13.19 22.10
N VAL A 95 27.56 12.46 22.37
CA VAL A 95 27.34 11.10 21.82
C VAL A 95 26.80 11.26 20.40
N VAL A 96 27.59 10.84 19.41
CA VAL A 96 27.19 10.82 18.00
C VAL A 96 27.05 9.36 17.57
N GLU A 97 25.83 8.83 17.56
CA GLU A 97 25.55 7.56 16.90
C GLU A 97 25.66 7.72 15.38
N THR A 98 26.66 7.08 14.79
CA THR A 98 27.00 7.27 13.38
C THR A 98 26.16 6.40 12.45
N ARG A 99 24.83 6.57 12.46
CA ARG A 99 24.01 6.19 11.30
C ARG A 99 24.26 7.21 10.20
N ARG A 100 24.73 6.75 9.03
CA ARG A 100 25.04 7.60 7.87
C ARG A 100 23.77 8.18 7.24
N VAL A 101 23.26 9.25 7.82
CA VAL A 101 22.44 10.22 7.08
C VAL A 101 23.36 10.82 6.00
N LEU A 102 22.99 10.62 4.73
CA LEU A 102 23.72 11.20 3.60
C LEU A 102 23.77 12.73 3.74
N GLN A 103 24.91 13.33 3.38
CA GLN A 103 25.17 14.75 3.59
C GLN A 103 24.24 15.64 2.75
N ALA A 104 23.12 16.05 3.34
CA ALA A 104 22.42 17.26 2.94
C ALA A 104 23.29 18.46 3.33
N SER A 105 24.16 18.89 2.42
CA SER A 105 25.14 19.96 2.67
C SER A 105 24.52 21.35 2.72
N SER A 106 23.84 21.67 3.83
CA SER A 106 23.81 23.03 4.41
C SER A 106 23.19 22.98 5.81
N VAL A 107 24.03 23.06 6.86
CA VAL A 107 23.57 23.27 8.23
C VAL A 107 23.03 24.69 8.35
N PHE A 108 21.72 24.83 8.55
CA PHE A 108 21.09 26.13 8.73
C PHE A 108 21.20 26.60 10.19
N ALA A 109 22.00 27.64 10.44
CA ALA A 109 21.95 28.36 11.70
C ALA A 109 20.78 29.34 11.68
N PRO A 110 19.86 29.34 12.67
CA PRO A 110 18.70 30.26 12.69
C PRO A 110 19.05 31.75 12.70
N SER A 111 20.31 32.11 12.97
CA SER A 111 20.83 33.48 13.07
C SER A 111 21.20 34.14 11.74
N LEU A 112 21.02 33.47 10.59
CA LEU A 112 21.39 34.00 9.26
C LEU A 112 20.21 34.57 8.45
N LEU A 113 19.00 34.65 9.01
CA LEU A 113 17.83 35.23 8.32
C LEU A 113 17.83 36.77 8.43
N PRO A 114 17.69 37.51 7.31
CA PRO A 114 17.48 38.96 7.34
C PRO A 114 16.19 39.33 8.08
N ASN A 115 16.17 40.47 8.78
CA ASN A 115 15.01 40.98 9.53
C ASN A 115 13.74 41.24 8.69
N SER A 116 13.79 41.09 7.37
CA SER A 116 12.62 41.09 6.48
C SER A 116 11.84 39.77 6.49
N PHE A 117 12.39 38.69 7.06
CA PHE A 117 11.67 37.43 7.30
C PHE A 117 10.80 37.52 8.55
N GLN A 118 9.63 38.15 8.41
CA GLN A 118 8.50 37.72 9.24
C GLN A 118 8.06 36.35 8.73
N LEU A 119 8.27 35.31 9.55
CA LEU A 119 7.54 34.05 9.40
C LEU A 119 6.05 34.39 9.19
N PRO A 120 5.34 33.79 8.21
CA PRO A 120 3.90 33.94 8.11
C PRO A 120 3.31 33.65 9.48
N ALA A 121 2.63 34.62 10.09
CA ALA A 121 2.23 34.53 11.48
C ALA A 121 1.39 33.26 11.67
N VAL A 122 1.99 32.23 12.28
CA VAL A 122 1.41 30.89 12.34
C VAL A 122 0.04 31.01 12.97
N GLY A 123 -0.97 30.55 12.23
CA GLY A 123 -2.37 30.92 12.42
C GLY A 123 -2.79 31.10 13.87
N SER A 124 -3.33 32.27 14.19
CA SER A 124 -4.07 32.46 15.44
C SER A 124 -5.27 31.50 15.50
N ASN A 125 -5.78 31.08 14.34
CA ASN A 125 -6.79 30.05 14.16
C ASN A 125 -6.26 28.63 14.47
N GLN A 126 -7.03 27.85 15.23
CA GLN A 126 -6.73 26.44 15.52
C GLN A 126 -6.69 25.59 14.25
N ARG A 127 -7.62 25.80 13.31
CA ARG A 127 -7.77 24.96 12.12
C ARG A 127 -6.56 25.06 11.18
N GLU A 128 -5.98 26.24 11.02
CA GLU A 128 -4.73 26.42 10.26
C GLU A 128 -3.57 25.60 10.89
N ARG A 129 -3.51 25.48 12.22
CA ARG A 129 -2.50 24.65 12.91
C ARG A 129 -2.74 23.15 12.74
N GLU A 130 -4.00 22.71 12.66
CA GLU A 130 -4.34 21.32 12.33
C GLU A 130 -3.89 20.97 10.91
N LEU A 131 -4.14 21.85 9.93
CA LEU A 131 -3.69 21.68 8.55
C LEU A 131 -2.15 21.72 8.42
N ILE A 132 -1.46 22.57 9.19
CA ILE A 132 0.02 22.54 9.26
C ILE A 132 0.50 21.23 9.92
N GLY A 133 -0.16 20.79 10.99
CA GLY A 133 0.13 19.52 11.66
C GLY A 133 -0.04 18.33 10.72
N PHE A 134 -1.08 18.33 9.88
CA PHE A 134 -1.27 17.38 8.80
C PHE A 134 -0.15 17.42 7.79
N MET A 135 0.14 18.60 7.22
CA MET A 135 1.25 18.78 6.27
C MET A 135 2.54 18.22 6.83
N MET A 136 2.82 18.38 8.13
CA MET A 136 4.02 17.82 8.75
C MET A 136 3.91 16.30 8.98
N ALA A 137 2.83 15.79 9.58
CA ALA A 137 2.70 14.38 9.97
C ALA A 137 2.40 13.41 8.81
N GLU A 138 1.78 13.88 7.72
CA GLU A 138 1.42 13.03 6.57
C GLU A 138 2.65 12.48 5.83
N GLY A 139 3.76 13.21 5.84
CA GLY A 139 4.99 12.80 5.14
C GLY A 139 5.72 11.60 5.74
N ASP A 140 5.37 11.22 6.97
CA ASP A 140 5.86 10.00 7.61
C ASP A 140 5.02 8.78 7.19
N ARG A 141 3.85 8.99 6.57
CA ARG A 141 2.93 7.94 6.09
C ARG A 141 2.98 7.78 4.58
N ASP A 142 2.79 8.88 3.84
CA ASP A 142 2.70 8.90 2.38
C ASP A 142 3.84 9.71 1.76
N TYR A 143 4.63 9.06 0.92
CA TYR A 143 5.69 9.72 0.16
C TYR A 143 5.09 10.65 -0.90
N ARG A 144 5.48 11.93 -0.85
CA ARG A 144 5.01 13.00 -1.74
C ARG A 144 6.20 13.72 -2.40
N PRO A 145 6.34 13.66 -3.73
CA PRO A 145 7.40 14.34 -4.46
C PRO A 145 7.40 15.86 -4.23
N PHE A 146 8.59 16.45 -4.16
CA PHE A 146 8.87 17.87 -3.97
C PHE A 146 8.34 18.48 -2.67
N ARG A 147 7.85 17.66 -1.72
CA ARG A 147 7.29 18.09 -0.43
C ARG A 147 8.19 19.09 0.32
N ALA A 148 9.49 18.81 0.43
CA ALA A 148 10.41 19.69 1.13
C ALA A 148 10.57 21.06 0.44
N THR A 149 10.55 21.06 -0.89
CA THR A 149 10.58 22.29 -1.71
C THR A 149 9.28 23.08 -1.56
N TRP A 150 8.12 22.41 -1.53
CA TRP A 150 6.82 23.04 -1.29
C TRP A 150 6.70 23.66 0.10
N ILE A 151 7.17 22.97 1.15
CA ILE A 151 7.24 23.54 2.50
C ILE A 151 8.14 24.78 2.52
N HIS A 152 9.29 24.76 1.83
CA HIS A 152 10.16 25.93 1.72
C HIS A 152 9.46 27.11 1.03
N PHE A 153 8.75 26.88 -0.09
CA PHE A 153 7.98 27.94 -0.75
C PHE A 153 6.86 28.50 0.15
N ALA A 154 6.12 27.63 0.84
CA ALA A 154 5.06 28.02 1.77
C ALA A 154 5.58 28.88 2.93
N LEU A 155 6.76 28.55 3.49
CA LEU A 155 7.36 29.33 4.57
C LEU A 155 8.00 30.64 4.09
N SER A 156 8.34 30.74 2.80
CA SER A 156 8.99 31.91 2.21
C SER A 156 8.01 32.97 1.68
N ASP A 157 6.75 32.63 1.44
CA ASP A 157 5.77 33.52 0.81
C ASP A 157 4.33 33.31 1.32
N THR A 158 3.66 34.39 1.72
CA THR A 158 2.33 34.34 2.36
C THR A 158 1.19 33.92 1.40
N THR A 159 1.37 34.13 0.09
CA THR A 159 0.41 33.70 -0.93
C THR A 159 0.57 32.20 -1.17
N ALA A 160 1.80 31.72 -1.32
CA ALA A 160 2.12 30.30 -1.41
C ALA A 160 1.72 29.53 -0.14
N PHE A 161 1.86 30.16 1.04
CA PHE A 161 1.38 29.60 2.32
C PHE A 161 -0.13 29.34 2.30
N SER A 162 -0.93 30.34 1.91
CA SER A 162 -2.39 30.21 1.82
C SER A 162 -2.79 29.10 0.85
N LEU A 163 -2.12 28.98 -0.29
CA LEU A 163 -2.35 27.93 -1.27
C LEU A 163 -1.91 26.53 -0.79
N SER A 164 -0.91 26.47 0.08
CA SER A 164 -0.50 25.21 0.72
C SER A 164 -1.55 24.74 1.73
N LEU A 165 -2.20 25.66 2.46
CA LEU A 165 -3.36 25.34 3.29
C LEU A 165 -4.57 24.87 2.46
N ALA A 166 -4.82 25.50 1.29
CA ALA A 166 -5.85 25.03 0.35
C ALA A 166 -5.61 23.58 -0.07
N THR A 167 -4.36 23.27 -0.42
CA THR A 167 -3.93 21.93 -0.81
C THR A 167 -4.04 20.95 0.37
N ALA A 168 -3.60 21.33 1.57
CA ALA A 168 -3.71 20.51 2.77
C ALA A 168 -5.17 20.19 3.13
N ALA A 169 -6.07 21.16 3.07
CA ALA A 169 -7.50 20.96 3.30
C ALA A 169 -8.12 20.02 2.25
N LEU A 170 -7.78 20.20 0.97
CA LEU A 170 -8.22 19.30 -0.12
C LEU A 170 -7.83 17.85 0.16
N TYR A 171 -6.58 17.62 0.59
CA TYR A 171 -6.11 16.28 0.94
C TYR A 171 -6.77 15.74 2.21
N TRP A 172 -6.82 16.50 3.31
CA TRP A 172 -7.48 16.08 4.55
C TRP A 172 -8.94 15.67 4.30
N ASN A 173 -9.70 16.51 3.60
CA ASN A 173 -11.14 16.33 3.38
C ASN A 173 -11.45 15.22 2.35
N ASN A 174 -10.47 14.78 1.57
CA ASN A 174 -10.58 13.61 0.68
C ASN A 174 -9.88 12.35 1.22
N ALA A 175 -9.08 12.42 2.30
CA ALA A 175 -8.33 11.27 2.84
C ALA A 175 -9.23 10.12 3.34
N GLU A 176 -10.44 10.44 3.83
CA GLU A 176 -11.45 9.44 4.23
C GLU A 176 -12.25 8.87 3.03
N ARG A 177 -12.12 9.49 1.84
CA ARG A 177 -12.82 9.08 0.62
C ARG A 177 -11.89 8.18 -0.18
N LEU A 178 -12.27 6.91 -0.36
CA LEU A 178 -11.64 5.95 -1.28
C LEU A 178 -11.81 6.32 -2.78
N SER A 179 -11.98 7.61 -3.10
CA SER A 179 -12.21 8.14 -4.44
C SER A 179 -10.91 8.22 -5.24
N ARG A 180 -11.00 7.99 -6.55
CA ARG A 180 -9.87 8.16 -7.49
C ARG A 180 -9.64 9.61 -7.92
N ALA A 181 -10.55 10.53 -7.59
CA ALA A 181 -10.48 11.94 -7.96
C ALA A 181 -10.73 12.83 -6.73
N PHE A 182 -9.94 13.90 -6.61
CA PHE A 182 -10.13 14.92 -5.58
C PHE A 182 -11.30 15.83 -5.94
N GLU A 183 -12.26 15.96 -5.03
CA GLU A 183 -13.30 16.97 -5.13
C GLU A 183 -12.91 18.21 -4.33
N SER A 184 -13.02 19.38 -4.94
CA SER A 184 -12.83 20.66 -4.25
C SER A 184 -13.97 20.91 -3.26
N ASP A 185 -13.64 21.15 -2.01
CA ASP A 185 -14.58 21.45 -0.93
C ASP A 185 -14.58 22.96 -0.57
N SER A 186 -15.50 23.38 0.31
CA SER A 186 -15.65 24.79 0.68
C SER A 186 -14.44 25.36 1.45
N GLU A 187 -13.74 24.55 2.25
CA GLU A 187 -12.58 25.00 3.03
C GLU A 187 -11.36 25.15 2.11
N SER A 188 -11.06 24.15 1.28
CA SER A 188 -9.93 24.27 0.35
C SER A 188 -10.13 25.40 -0.67
N MET A 189 -11.36 25.62 -1.14
CA MET A 189 -11.67 26.73 -2.04
C MET A 189 -11.54 28.12 -1.39
N GLU A 190 -11.80 28.27 -0.08
CA GLU A 190 -11.61 29.55 0.62
C GLU A 190 -10.13 29.98 0.58
N TYR A 191 -9.23 29.07 0.97
CA TYR A 191 -7.79 29.32 0.92
C TYR A 191 -7.27 29.48 -0.52
N TYR A 192 -7.82 28.73 -1.49
CA TYR A 192 -7.50 28.89 -2.92
C TYR A 192 -7.84 30.31 -3.40
N PHE A 193 -9.08 30.79 -3.17
CA PHE A 193 -9.50 32.13 -3.58
C PHE A 193 -8.73 33.24 -2.87
N LYS A 194 -8.37 33.05 -1.59
CA LYS A 194 -7.46 33.95 -0.86
C LYS A 194 -6.11 34.09 -1.58
N SER A 195 -5.54 32.98 -2.03
CA SER A 195 -4.27 32.99 -2.79
C SER A 195 -4.40 33.64 -4.18
N VAL A 196 -5.47 33.37 -4.92
CA VAL A 196 -5.72 33.96 -6.25
C VAL A 196 -5.94 35.48 -6.17
N LYS A 197 -6.70 35.95 -5.16
CA LYS A 197 -6.94 37.38 -4.94
C LYS A 197 -5.62 38.13 -4.68
N GLU A 198 -4.77 37.57 -3.84
CA GLU A 198 -3.48 38.17 -3.52
C GLU A 198 -2.49 38.07 -4.69
N LEU A 199 -2.48 36.95 -5.42
CA LEU A 199 -1.70 36.81 -6.66
C LEU A 199 -2.06 37.90 -7.68
N SER A 200 -3.35 38.16 -7.92
CA SER A 200 -3.80 39.22 -8.82
C SER A 200 -3.26 40.60 -8.40
N ARG A 201 -3.34 40.93 -7.11
CA ARG A 201 -2.82 42.19 -6.55
C ARG A 201 -1.31 42.36 -6.76
N ARG A 202 -0.56 41.25 -6.71
CA ARG A 202 0.90 41.22 -6.90
C ARG A 202 1.30 41.30 -8.37
N LEU A 203 0.50 40.74 -9.28
CA LEU A 203 0.70 40.86 -10.72
C LEU A 203 0.54 42.30 -11.23
N ASP A 204 -0.32 43.11 -10.58
CA ASP A 204 -0.45 44.55 -10.85
C ASP A 204 0.76 45.39 -10.36
N THR A 205 1.71 44.79 -9.64
CA THR A 205 2.85 45.49 -9.02
C THR A 205 4.17 45.18 -9.75
N GLU A 206 4.74 46.15 -10.46
CA GLU A 206 5.97 45.98 -11.28
C GLU A 206 7.16 45.34 -10.55
N THR A 207 7.29 45.56 -9.23
CA THR A 207 8.40 45.02 -8.43
C THR A 207 8.19 43.60 -7.92
N ASP A 208 6.96 43.07 -7.95
CA ASP A 208 6.59 41.76 -7.35
C ASP A 208 5.99 40.79 -8.38
N CYS A 209 5.48 41.27 -9.52
CA CYS A 209 4.87 40.45 -10.57
C CYS A 209 5.80 39.38 -11.19
N LEU A 210 7.12 39.47 -10.96
CA LEU A 210 8.13 38.49 -11.37
C LEU A 210 8.88 37.87 -10.18
N SER A 211 8.37 37.99 -8.95
CA SER A 211 9.01 37.45 -7.75
C SER A 211 8.94 35.93 -7.65
N GLY A 212 9.82 35.34 -6.83
CA GLY A 212 9.79 33.90 -6.57
C GLY A 212 8.47 33.43 -5.94
N GLY A 213 7.83 34.29 -5.15
CA GLY A 213 6.53 34.02 -4.51
C GLY A 213 5.37 33.97 -5.51
N VAL A 214 5.33 34.89 -6.47
CA VAL A 214 4.36 34.86 -7.59
C VAL A 214 4.53 33.60 -8.43
N ILE A 215 5.77 33.22 -8.75
CA ILE A 215 6.06 31.99 -9.51
C ILE A 215 5.64 30.74 -8.74
N ALA A 216 6.06 30.60 -7.48
CA ALA A 216 5.71 29.46 -6.64
C ALA A 216 4.20 29.34 -6.42
N THR A 217 3.49 30.47 -6.24
CA THR A 217 2.03 30.49 -6.18
C THR A 217 1.39 30.04 -7.49
N THR A 218 1.85 30.54 -8.64
CA THR A 218 1.33 30.16 -9.96
C THR A 218 1.48 28.64 -10.20
N ILE A 219 2.65 28.08 -9.87
CA ILE A 219 2.90 26.64 -9.95
C ILE A 219 2.03 25.86 -8.94
N GLY A 220 1.80 26.40 -7.74
CA GLY A 220 0.89 25.79 -6.76
C GLY A 220 -0.55 25.74 -7.26
N LEU A 221 -1.00 26.75 -8.01
CA LEU A 221 -2.35 26.79 -8.59
C LEU A 221 -2.47 25.74 -9.71
N ILE A 222 -1.44 25.63 -10.55
CA ILE A 222 -1.28 24.56 -11.54
C ILE A 222 -1.37 23.20 -10.84
N CYS A 223 -0.59 22.95 -9.77
CA CYS A 223 -0.67 21.72 -8.98
C CYS A 223 -2.08 21.43 -8.49
N TYR A 224 -2.71 22.39 -7.78
CA TYR A 224 -4.06 22.24 -7.23
C TYR A 224 -5.07 21.90 -8.34
N ASP A 225 -5.04 22.62 -9.45
CA ASP A 225 -5.93 22.40 -10.59
C ASP A 225 -5.69 21.05 -11.30
N THR A 226 -4.45 20.51 -11.31
CA THR A 226 -4.20 19.13 -11.79
C THR A 226 -4.72 18.03 -10.87
N TYR A 227 -4.91 18.28 -9.56
CA TYR A 227 -5.44 17.27 -8.63
C TYR A 227 -6.95 17.10 -8.74
N ILE A 228 -7.67 18.21 -8.92
CA ILE A 228 -9.13 18.23 -9.12
C ILE A 228 -9.55 18.12 -10.61
N GLY A 229 -8.58 18.01 -11.52
CA GLY A 229 -8.83 17.86 -12.96
C GLY A 229 -9.41 19.10 -13.67
N ASN A 230 -9.16 20.32 -13.17
CA ASN A 230 -9.63 21.56 -13.78
C ASN A 230 -8.65 22.05 -14.87
N TRP A 231 -8.69 21.39 -16.02
CA TRP A 231 -7.79 21.65 -17.14
C TRP A 231 -7.92 23.04 -17.78
N SER A 232 -9.06 23.71 -17.58
CA SER A 232 -9.27 25.10 -18.05
C SER A 232 -8.48 26.11 -17.21
N ARG A 233 -8.54 26.00 -15.87
CA ARG A 233 -7.71 26.85 -14.99
C ARG A 233 -6.23 26.51 -15.08
N TYR A 234 -5.90 25.21 -15.17
CA TYR A 234 -4.54 24.75 -15.49
C TYR A 234 -3.96 25.47 -16.72
N ALA A 235 -4.68 25.48 -17.84
CA ALA A 235 -4.20 26.11 -19.08
C ALA A 235 -3.95 27.62 -18.89
N MET A 236 -4.87 28.32 -18.25
CA MET A 236 -4.73 29.76 -17.93
C MET A 236 -3.49 30.05 -17.07
N HIS A 237 -3.24 29.25 -16.04
CA HIS A 237 -2.06 29.44 -15.18
C HIS A 237 -0.75 29.08 -15.90
N MET A 238 -0.77 28.07 -16.78
CA MET A 238 0.37 27.72 -17.64
C MET A 238 0.71 28.84 -18.63
N ASP A 239 -0.30 29.47 -19.27
CA ASP A 239 -0.11 30.65 -20.13
C ASP A 239 0.56 31.81 -19.35
N GLY A 240 0.12 32.03 -18.11
CA GLY A 240 0.72 33.00 -17.21
C GLY A 240 2.18 32.68 -16.86
N LEU A 241 2.49 31.42 -16.54
CA LEU A 241 3.83 30.96 -16.18
C LEU A 241 4.81 31.04 -17.37
N GLU A 242 4.36 30.71 -18.58
CA GLU A 242 5.12 30.85 -19.83
C GLU A 242 5.47 32.32 -20.11
N ARG A 243 4.52 33.24 -19.88
CA ARG A 243 4.76 34.68 -19.98
C ARG A 243 5.74 35.18 -18.91
N ILE A 244 5.65 34.71 -17.66
CA ILE A 244 6.60 35.04 -16.60
C ILE A 244 8.01 34.52 -16.94
N SER A 245 8.12 33.31 -17.49
CA SER A 245 9.39 32.73 -17.95
C SER A 245 10.02 33.57 -19.06
N THR A 246 9.22 34.02 -20.03
CA THR A 246 9.66 34.92 -21.11
C THR A 246 10.18 36.25 -20.56
N LEU A 247 9.46 36.86 -19.63
CA LEU A 247 9.86 38.12 -18.97
C LEU A 247 11.12 37.98 -18.10
N ARG A 248 11.42 36.76 -17.60
CA ARG A 248 12.67 36.42 -16.91
C ARG A 248 13.83 36.02 -17.84
N HIS A 249 13.68 36.21 -19.15
CA HIS A 249 14.66 35.84 -20.18
C HIS A 249 14.94 34.32 -20.25
N GLY A 250 13.90 33.51 -20.10
CA GLY A 250 13.90 32.08 -20.45
C GLY A 250 13.75 31.12 -19.27
N PHE A 251 13.49 29.86 -19.61
CA PHE A 251 13.11 28.81 -18.65
C PHE A 251 14.17 28.55 -17.58
N GLY A 252 15.44 28.39 -17.96
CA GLY A 252 16.54 28.18 -17.01
C GLY A 252 16.77 29.32 -15.99
N ARG A 253 16.15 30.49 -16.17
CA ARG A 253 16.19 31.63 -15.22
C ARG A 253 15.12 31.57 -14.12
N LEU A 254 14.26 30.55 -14.13
CA LEU A 254 13.30 30.29 -13.05
C LEU A 254 13.95 29.64 -11.81
N GLY A 255 15.14 29.04 -11.96
CA GLY A 255 15.83 28.28 -10.91
C GLY A 255 15.55 26.77 -11.00
N SER A 256 16.49 25.94 -10.54
CA SER A 256 16.50 24.49 -10.81
C SER A 256 15.22 23.77 -10.37
N ASN A 257 14.85 23.88 -9.10
CA ASN A 257 13.68 23.16 -8.56
C ASN A 257 12.37 23.66 -9.18
N ILE A 258 12.25 24.97 -9.41
CA ILE A 258 11.08 25.58 -10.06
C ILE A 258 10.95 25.09 -11.51
N SER A 259 12.06 25.04 -12.25
CA SER A 259 12.09 24.53 -13.63
C SER A 259 11.74 23.04 -13.67
N LEU A 260 12.27 22.24 -12.74
CA LEU A 260 12.00 20.79 -12.65
C LEU A 260 10.52 20.49 -12.35
N ILE A 261 9.91 21.20 -11.40
CA ILE A 261 8.48 21.06 -11.08
C ILE A 261 7.62 21.55 -12.25
N THR A 262 7.97 22.69 -12.86
CA THR A 262 7.23 23.23 -14.03
C THR A 262 7.26 22.26 -15.20
N PHE A 263 8.44 21.73 -15.54
CA PHE A 263 8.63 20.71 -16.57
C PHE A 263 7.76 19.47 -16.30
N TRP A 264 7.71 18.99 -15.07
CA TRP A 264 6.85 17.85 -14.73
C TRP A 264 5.35 18.12 -14.93
N LEU A 265 4.87 19.28 -14.47
CA LEU A 265 3.45 19.66 -14.58
C LEU A 265 3.03 19.94 -16.03
N ASP A 266 3.94 20.48 -16.84
CA ASP A 266 3.76 20.64 -18.29
C ASP A 266 3.57 19.29 -18.96
N LEU A 267 4.42 18.31 -18.67
CA LEU A 267 4.32 16.95 -19.24
C LEU A 267 3.03 16.21 -18.84
N VAL A 268 2.52 16.43 -17.62
CA VAL A 268 1.23 15.87 -17.19
C VAL A 268 0.08 16.49 -17.98
N GLY A 269 0.03 17.83 -18.10
CA GLY A 269 -1.03 18.50 -18.85
C GLY A 269 -0.95 18.26 -20.36
N ALA A 270 0.25 18.22 -20.94
CA ALA A 270 0.47 17.90 -22.35
C ALA A 270 -0.05 16.49 -22.69
N ALA A 271 0.19 15.50 -21.82
CA ALA A 271 -0.40 14.17 -21.97
C ALA A 271 -1.94 14.19 -21.90
N VAL A 272 -2.54 14.92 -20.96
CA VAL A 272 -4.01 15.04 -20.80
C VAL A 272 -4.67 15.80 -21.95
N LEU A 273 -4.03 16.84 -22.48
CA LEU A 273 -4.56 17.72 -23.53
C LEU A 273 -4.20 17.25 -24.96
N ASN A 274 -3.33 16.25 -25.10
CA ASN A 274 -2.74 15.81 -26.37
C ASN A 274 -1.95 16.92 -27.09
N SER A 275 -1.29 17.79 -26.33
CA SER A 275 -0.42 18.84 -26.88
C SER A 275 1.05 18.44 -26.79
N ARG A 276 1.91 19.19 -27.48
CA ARG A 276 3.34 19.18 -27.19
C ARG A 276 3.60 19.82 -25.82
N PRO A 277 4.72 19.48 -25.15
CA PRO A 277 5.19 20.23 -24.00
C PRO A 277 5.47 21.68 -24.40
N ARG A 278 5.18 22.63 -23.51
CA ARG A 278 5.47 24.06 -23.68
C ARG A 278 6.92 24.40 -23.33
N PHE A 279 7.48 23.70 -22.35
CA PHE A 279 8.82 23.96 -21.82
C PHE A 279 9.82 22.90 -22.28
N PRO A 280 11.06 23.29 -22.63
CA PRO A 280 12.11 22.35 -22.95
C PRO A 280 12.57 21.59 -21.70
N VAL A 281 13.33 20.51 -21.92
CA VAL A 281 14.06 19.82 -20.84
C VAL A 281 14.96 20.82 -20.09
N PRO A 282 14.91 20.92 -18.75
CA PRO A 282 15.69 21.91 -18.00
C PRO A 282 17.21 21.73 -18.14
N ASP A 283 17.97 22.82 -18.36
CA ASP A 283 19.44 22.78 -18.50
C ASP A 283 20.17 22.21 -17.26
N SER A 284 19.55 22.32 -16.08
CA SER A 284 20.08 21.75 -14.82
C SER A 284 19.92 20.23 -14.72
N MET A 285 19.25 19.60 -15.69
CA MET A 285 18.93 18.18 -15.72
C MET A 285 19.76 17.50 -16.81
N LEU A 286 20.56 16.49 -16.46
CA LEU A 286 21.22 15.66 -17.47
C LEU A 286 20.15 14.73 -18.07
N PRO A 287 19.78 14.84 -19.37
CA PRO A 287 18.67 14.07 -19.92
C PRO A 287 18.95 12.57 -19.86
N PHE A 288 17.93 11.78 -19.58
CA PHE A 288 18.04 10.32 -19.64
C PHE A 288 18.36 9.88 -21.07
N ARG A 289 19.44 9.12 -21.23
CA ARG A 289 19.89 8.64 -22.55
C ARG A 289 19.54 7.18 -22.72
N ALA A 290 19.13 6.82 -23.93
CA ALA A 290 19.05 5.44 -24.33
C ALA A 290 20.46 4.82 -24.36
N ASN A 291 20.49 3.52 -24.13
CA ASN A 291 21.66 2.67 -24.23
C ASN A 291 21.22 1.37 -24.90
N ASP A 292 21.72 1.11 -26.11
CA ASP A 292 21.29 -0.03 -26.92
C ASP A 292 21.58 -1.38 -26.23
N SER A 293 22.58 -1.45 -25.34
CA SER A 293 22.88 -2.69 -24.59
C SER A 293 21.85 -3.02 -23.50
N ASP A 294 20.99 -2.08 -23.12
CA ASP A 294 19.87 -2.33 -22.20
C ASP A 294 18.61 -2.82 -22.96
N LEU A 295 18.58 -2.76 -24.29
CA LEU A 295 17.44 -3.20 -25.11
C LEU A 295 17.43 -4.72 -25.28
N THR A 296 16.24 -5.30 -25.48
CA THR A 296 16.12 -6.73 -25.82
C THR A 296 16.73 -7.03 -27.18
N CYS A 297 17.21 -8.26 -27.38
CA CYS A 297 17.75 -8.72 -28.66
C CYS A 297 16.71 -8.54 -29.80
N SER A 298 15.45 -8.86 -29.55
CA SER A 298 14.36 -8.72 -30.53
C SER A 298 14.09 -7.26 -30.89
N LEU A 299 14.13 -6.33 -29.93
CA LEU A 299 13.98 -4.90 -30.22
C LEU A 299 15.17 -4.34 -30.98
N GLN A 300 16.41 -4.72 -30.64
CA GLN A 300 17.60 -4.33 -31.40
C GLN A 300 17.52 -4.80 -32.86
N ILE A 301 17.15 -6.06 -33.09
CA ILE A 301 16.99 -6.64 -34.44
C ILE A 301 15.86 -5.95 -35.20
N LEU A 302 14.73 -5.64 -34.55
CA LEU A 302 13.62 -4.92 -35.16
C LEU A 302 14.04 -3.52 -35.60
N LEU A 303 14.66 -2.74 -34.70
CA LEU A 303 15.14 -1.37 -34.97
C LEU A 303 16.09 -1.33 -36.17
N LEU A 304 17.06 -2.25 -36.23
CA LEU A 304 18.00 -2.36 -37.36
C LEU A 304 17.31 -2.56 -38.72
N ARG A 305 16.16 -3.26 -38.77
CA ARG A 305 15.41 -3.51 -40.02
C ARG A 305 14.48 -2.37 -40.42
N VAL A 306 13.84 -1.72 -39.44
CA VAL A 306 12.89 -0.64 -39.71
C VAL A 306 13.60 0.67 -40.06
N GLU A 307 14.80 0.91 -39.54
CA GLU A 307 15.54 2.15 -39.82
C GLU A 307 16.06 2.24 -41.26
N GLU A 308 16.38 1.10 -41.89
CA GLU A 308 16.75 1.05 -43.31
C GLU A 308 15.53 1.29 -44.24
N THR A 309 14.31 1.09 -43.74
CA THR A 309 13.08 1.06 -44.57
C THR A 309 12.11 2.21 -44.32
N HIS A 310 12.09 2.80 -43.11
CA HIS A 310 11.12 3.82 -42.68
C HIS A 310 11.82 5.06 -42.10
N THR A 311 12.59 5.77 -42.92
CA THR A 311 13.35 6.98 -42.51
C THR A 311 12.48 8.15 -42.04
N ASP A 312 11.18 8.10 -42.32
CA ASP A 312 10.17 9.04 -41.84
C ASP A 312 9.78 8.81 -40.35
N LEU A 313 10.05 7.61 -39.83
CA LEU A 313 9.71 7.21 -38.45
C LEU A 313 10.89 7.29 -37.46
N LEU A 314 11.99 7.97 -37.78
CA LEU A 314 13.17 8.06 -36.88
C LEU A 314 12.81 8.50 -35.45
N SER A 315 11.86 9.43 -35.28
CA SER A 315 11.41 9.86 -33.95
C SER A 315 10.73 8.77 -33.12
N LEU A 316 10.08 7.80 -33.77
CA LEU A 316 9.51 6.59 -33.14
C LEU A 316 10.62 5.66 -32.66
N PHE A 317 11.67 5.48 -33.45
CA PHE A 317 12.78 4.57 -33.14
C PHE A 317 13.64 5.11 -31.99
N ASP A 318 13.93 6.41 -31.97
CA ASP A 318 14.53 7.08 -30.81
C ASP A 318 13.65 6.94 -29.55
N GLY A 319 12.33 7.07 -29.71
CA GLY A 319 11.36 6.89 -28.63
C GLY A 319 11.34 5.47 -28.08
N LEU A 320 11.44 4.45 -28.95
CA LEU A 320 11.52 3.04 -28.59
C LEU A 320 12.83 2.70 -27.86
N ARG A 321 13.97 3.27 -28.28
CA ARG A 321 15.24 3.15 -27.56
C ARG A 321 15.15 3.74 -26.16
N LEU A 322 14.67 4.98 -26.05
CA LEU A 322 14.48 5.67 -24.78
C LEU A 322 13.53 4.90 -23.84
N LEU A 323 12.39 4.43 -24.35
CA LEU A 323 11.41 3.66 -23.58
C LEU A 323 11.97 2.27 -23.19
N GLY A 324 12.72 1.62 -24.08
CA GLY A 324 13.35 0.32 -23.82
C GLY A 324 14.40 0.40 -22.70
N SER A 325 15.32 1.37 -22.76
CA SER A 325 16.31 1.57 -21.69
C SER A 325 15.66 2.00 -20.37
N LEU A 326 14.55 2.76 -20.42
CA LEU A 326 13.74 3.07 -19.23
C LEU A 326 13.12 1.81 -18.62
N VAL A 327 12.44 0.99 -19.43
CA VAL A 327 11.81 -0.27 -18.97
C VAL A 327 12.86 -1.23 -18.42
N ALA A 328 14.03 -1.36 -19.06
CA ALA A 328 15.14 -2.16 -18.54
C ALA A 328 15.73 -1.61 -17.22
N THR A 329 15.72 -0.29 -17.03
CA THR A 329 16.16 0.32 -15.76
C THR A 329 15.14 0.09 -14.64
N VAL A 330 13.85 0.26 -14.93
CA VAL A 330 12.77 -0.02 -13.97
C VAL A 330 12.71 -1.51 -13.65
N ASN A 331 12.84 -2.42 -14.61
CA ASN A 331 12.88 -3.87 -14.34
C ASN A 331 14.07 -4.32 -13.49
N ARG A 332 15.14 -3.51 -13.37
CA ARG A 332 16.32 -3.80 -12.53
C ARG A 332 16.26 -3.18 -11.13
N ARG A 333 15.49 -2.10 -10.94
CA ARG A 333 15.52 -1.26 -9.73
C ARG A 333 14.15 -0.97 -9.11
N GLY A 334 13.07 -1.24 -9.84
CA GLY A 334 11.68 -0.88 -9.50
C GLY A 334 11.12 -1.59 -8.27
N ASP A 335 11.71 -2.71 -7.86
CA ASP A 335 11.32 -3.42 -6.65
C ASP A 335 11.79 -2.67 -5.37
N SER A 336 12.74 -1.73 -5.51
CA SER A 336 13.22 -0.90 -4.41
C SER A 336 12.30 0.30 -4.18
N ILE A 337 11.73 0.42 -2.98
CA ILE A 337 10.97 1.60 -2.56
C ILE A 337 11.84 2.87 -2.62
N ASP A 338 13.12 2.77 -2.29
CA ASP A 338 14.03 3.91 -2.30
C ASP A 338 14.27 4.44 -3.73
N PHE A 339 14.29 3.59 -4.76
CA PHE A 339 14.41 4.02 -6.17
C PHE A 339 13.31 5.04 -6.53
N TRP A 340 12.06 4.77 -6.15
CA TRP A 340 10.93 5.66 -6.40
C TRP A 340 10.95 6.97 -5.61
N ARG A 341 11.77 7.05 -4.56
CA ARG A 341 11.93 8.25 -3.70
C ARG A 341 12.99 9.25 -4.18
N HIS A 342 13.76 8.91 -5.22
CA HIS A 342 14.78 9.80 -5.79
C HIS A 342 14.14 10.78 -6.80
N GLU A 343 13.46 11.82 -6.30
CA GLU A 343 12.68 12.82 -7.07
C GLU A 343 13.33 13.27 -8.38
N VAL A 344 14.58 13.75 -8.29
CA VAL A 344 15.32 14.28 -9.44
C VAL A 344 15.63 13.18 -10.46
N GLU A 345 15.99 11.96 -10.00
CA GLU A 345 16.26 10.82 -10.88
C GLU A 345 14.99 10.38 -11.61
N ILE A 346 13.88 10.23 -10.88
CA ILE A 346 12.58 9.84 -11.42
C ILE A 346 12.06 10.86 -12.45
N VAL A 347 12.06 12.16 -12.12
CA VAL A 347 11.63 13.21 -13.06
C VAL A 347 12.59 13.31 -14.25
N THR A 348 13.89 13.05 -14.07
CA THR A 348 14.84 12.97 -15.18
C THR A 348 14.49 11.83 -16.13
N MET A 349 14.33 10.61 -15.61
CA MET A 349 14.03 9.42 -16.42
C MET A 349 12.65 9.51 -17.07
N LEU A 350 11.59 9.60 -16.27
CA LEU A 350 10.21 9.60 -16.78
C LEU A 350 9.92 10.86 -17.59
N GLY A 351 10.49 12.01 -17.20
CA GLY A 351 10.28 13.29 -17.87
C GLY A 351 10.95 13.37 -19.23
N THR A 352 12.19 12.88 -19.38
CA THR A 352 12.87 12.87 -20.69
C THR A 352 12.10 12.02 -21.70
N VAL A 353 11.70 10.80 -21.32
CA VAL A 353 10.94 9.91 -22.22
C VAL A 353 9.53 10.46 -22.51
N SER A 354 8.85 11.03 -21.51
CA SER A 354 7.56 11.72 -21.71
C SER A 354 7.69 12.88 -22.70
N HIS A 355 8.71 13.74 -22.54
CA HIS A 355 8.93 14.89 -23.41
C HIS A 355 9.16 14.45 -24.86
N HIS A 356 9.95 13.40 -25.09
CA HIS A 356 10.17 12.84 -26.42
C HIS A 356 8.87 12.34 -27.05
N LEU A 357 8.13 11.46 -26.37
CA LEU A 357 6.88 10.88 -26.88
C LEU A 357 5.74 11.91 -27.07
N LEU A 358 5.75 13.01 -26.31
CA LEU A 358 4.81 14.12 -26.50
C LEU A 358 5.24 15.09 -27.61
N SER A 359 6.53 15.12 -27.96
CA SER A 359 7.07 15.96 -29.05
C SER A 359 6.94 15.32 -30.44
N MET A 360 6.76 14.00 -30.50
CA MET A 360 6.56 13.26 -31.77
C MET A 360 5.41 13.83 -32.61
N PRO A 361 5.43 13.63 -33.95
CA PRO A 361 4.30 14.00 -34.81
C PRO A 361 3.03 13.25 -34.42
N SER A 362 1.93 13.98 -34.23
CA SER A 362 0.61 13.41 -33.95
C SER A 362 -0.07 12.94 -35.24
N LEU A 363 -0.96 11.94 -35.14
CA LEU A 363 -1.79 11.46 -36.24
C LEU A 363 -2.63 12.62 -36.86
N PRO A 364 -2.67 12.77 -38.20
CA PRO A 364 -3.50 13.78 -38.84
C PRO A 364 -5.01 13.64 -38.54
N GLU A 365 -5.71 14.77 -38.59
CA GLU A 365 -7.18 14.82 -38.51
C GLU A 365 -7.82 13.89 -39.54
N VAL A 366 -8.98 13.31 -39.18
CA VAL A 366 -9.73 12.35 -40.01
C VAL A 366 -9.98 12.85 -41.44
N SER A 367 -10.18 14.16 -41.60
CA SER A 367 -10.37 14.88 -42.87
C SER A 367 -9.17 14.82 -43.83
N ASN A 368 -7.95 14.61 -43.32
CA ASN A 368 -6.70 14.65 -44.07
C ASN A 368 -6.04 13.27 -44.25
N ARG A 369 -6.72 12.19 -43.82
CA ARG A 369 -6.16 10.84 -43.83
C ARG A 369 -6.04 10.24 -45.22
N ARG A 370 -4.97 9.50 -45.47
CA ARG A 370 -4.70 8.78 -46.72
C ARG A 370 -4.87 7.27 -46.52
N SER A 371 -5.01 6.54 -47.62
CA SER A 371 -5.08 5.07 -47.61
C SER A 371 -3.78 4.38 -47.14
N ASP A 372 -2.71 5.13 -46.98
CA ASP A 372 -1.34 4.68 -46.65
C ASP A 372 -0.89 5.19 -45.26
N ASP A 373 -1.82 5.64 -44.41
CA ASP A 373 -1.51 6.16 -43.07
C ASP A 373 -1.12 5.06 -42.05
N GLY A 374 -1.01 3.79 -42.48
CA GLY A 374 -0.71 2.64 -41.64
C GLY A 374 0.51 2.83 -40.72
N PRO A 375 1.69 3.23 -41.24
CA PRO A 375 2.87 3.50 -40.42
C PRO A 375 2.66 4.62 -39.39
N VAL A 376 1.88 5.65 -39.71
CA VAL A 376 1.56 6.78 -38.81
C VAL A 376 0.56 6.35 -37.72
N ILE A 377 -0.39 5.47 -38.04
CA ILE A 377 -1.29 4.85 -37.05
C ILE A 377 -0.47 3.99 -36.08
N VAL A 378 0.48 3.17 -36.57
CA VAL A 378 1.38 2.39 -35.70
C VAL A 378 2.23 3.29 -34.82
N GLN A 379 2.78 4.39 -35.36
CA GLN A 379 3.50 5.39 -34.57
C GLN A 379 2.63 5.94 -33.43
N GLU A 380 1.39 6.35 -33.71
CA GLU A 380 0.48 6.90 -32.68
C GLU A 380 0.09 5.83 -31.64
N MET A 381 -0.14 4.58 -32.05
CA MET A 381 -0.42 3.46 -31.14
C MET A 381 0.76 3.22 -30.19
N VAL A 382 1.99 3.14 -30.71
CA VAL A 382 3.22 2.94 -29.90
C VAL A 382 3.45 4.15 -28.98
N ARG A 383 3.26 5.37 -29.47
CA ARG A 383 3.37 6.62 -28.71
C ARG A 383 2.42 6.64 -27.52
N LEU A 384 1.14 6.32 -27.73
CA LEU A 384 0.14 6.25 -26.66
C LEU A 384 0.41 5.09 -25.68
N ALA A 385 0.79 3.91 -26.17
CA ALA A 385 1.17 2.78 -25.30
C ALA A 385 2.38 3.12 -24.40
N GLY A 386 3.39 3.81 -24.95
CA GLY A 386 4.52 4.34 -24.17
C GLY A 386 4.12 5.40 -23.14
N LEU A 387 3.20 6.30 -23.49
CA LEU A 387 2.65 7.28 -22.53
C LEU A 387 1.79 6.61 -21.44
N MET A 388 1.09 5.53 -21.74
CA MET A 388 0.35 4.74 -20.75
C MET A 388 1.31 3.99 -19.80
N ILE A 389 2.42 3.43 -20.31
CA ILE A 389 3.51 2.90 -19.47
C ILE A 389 4.01 4.00 -18.53
N LEU A 390 4.35 5.18 -19.07
CA LEU A 390 4.82 6.31 -18.28
C LEU A 390 3.79 6.72 -17.20
N SER A 391 2.51 6.83 -17.53
CA SER A 391 1.44 7.15 -16.56
C SER A 391 1.36 6.11 -15.41
N LYS A 392 1.51 4.81 -15.70
CA LYS A 392 1.61 3.76 -14.67
C LYS A 392 2.86 3.94 -13.80
N LEU A 393 4.00 4.31 -14.38
CA LEU A 393 5.25 4.59 -13.65
C LEU A 393 5.14 5.87 -12.79
N LYS A 394 4.44 6.92 -13.26
CA LYS A 394 4.12 8.13 -12.47
C LYS A 394 3.34 7.77 -11.20
N ARG A 395 2.33 6.91 -11.33
CA ARG A 395 1.52 6.42 -10.20
C ARG A 395 2.37 5.66 -9.16
N LEU A 396 3.29 4.81 -9.60
CA LEU A 396 4.21 4.08 -8.70
C LEU A 396 5.19 5.02 -7.99
N ALA A 397 5.58 6.12 -8.64
CA ALA A 397 6.41 7.17 -8.06
C ALA A 397 5.65 8.18 -7.16
N SER A 398 4.39 7.91 -6.78
CA SER A 398 3.50 8.86 -6.08
C SER A 398 3.33 10.23 -6.77
N HIS A 399 3.56 10.32 -8.09
CA HIS A 399 3.31 11.53 -8.88
C HIS A 399 1.89 11.51 -9.49
N ASN A 400 1.41 12.69 -9.93
CA ASN A 400 0.11 12.82 -10.60
C ASN A 400 0.05 11.96 -11.90
N TYR A 401 -1.00 11.14 -12.03
CA TYR A 401 -1.25 10.19 -13.13
C TYR A 401 -2.64 10.38 -13.78
N SER A 402 -3.20 11.59 -13.69
CA SER A 402 -4.50 11.98 -14.29
C SER A 402 -4.58 11.88 -15.82
N ASP A 403 -3.46 11.58 -16.48
CA ASP A 403 -3.35 11.33 -17.92
C ASP A 403 -3.94 9.97 -18.37
N MET A 404 -3.91 8.94 -17.51
CA MET A 404 -4.29 7.56 -17.91
C MET A 404 -5.65 7.46 -18.63
N PRO A 405 -6.78 8.00 -18.12
CA PRO A 405 -8.08 7.80 -18.75
C PRO A 405 -8.19 8.44 -20.15
N ARG A 406 -7.52 9.58 -20.34
CA ARG A 406 -7.49 10.28 -21.63
C ARG A 406 -6.57 9.60 -22.64
N LEU A 407 -5.46 9.02 -22.18
CA LEU A 407 -4.57 8.22 -23.02
C LEU A 407 -5.27 6.93 -23.48
N GLN A 408 -5.92 6.20 -22.56
CA GLN A 408 -6.74 5.04 -22.87
C GLN A 408 -7.84 5.38 -23.89
N GLN A 409 -8.64 6.43 -23.65
CA GLN A 409 -9.71 6.86 -24.56
C GLN A 409 -9.20 7.08 -26.00
N ARG A 410 -8.04 7.74 -26.17
CA ARG A 410 -7.43 7.95 -27.50
C ARG A 410 -6.91 6.65 -28.09
N PHE A 411 -6.29 5.78 -27.28
CA PHE A 411 -5.74 4.50 -27.74
C PHE A 411 -6.83 3.59 -28.30
N LEU A 412 -7.99 3.49 -27.61
CA LEU A 412 -9.13 2.71 -28.08
C LEU A 412 -9.65 3.19 -29.44
N ALA A 413 -9.73 4.51 -29.64
CA ALA A 413 -10.17 5.10 -30.90
C ALA A 413 -9.21 4.86 -32.09
N LEU A 414 -8.02 4.29 -31.86
CA LEU A 414 -7.12 3.82 -32.93
C LEU A 414 -7.38 2.36 -33.34
N LEU A 415 -8.01 1.55 -32.47
CA LEU A 415 -8.26 0.13 -32.74
C LEU A 415 -9.27 -0.07 -33.88
N ASP A 416 -10.22 0.86 -34.02
CA ASP A 416 -11.21 0.88 -35.10
C ASP A 416 -10.65 1.38 -36.45
N LEU A 417 -9.39 1.81 -36.51
CA LEU A 417 -8.82 2.38 -37.73
C LEU A 417 -8.20 1.30 -38.63
N PRO A 418 -8.53 1.26 -39.93
CA PRO A 418 -7.91 0.33 -40.86
C PRO A 418 -6.43 0.66 -41.01
N CYS A 419 -5.58 -0.28 -40.62
CA CYS A 419 -4.13 -0.20 -40.74
C CYS A 419 -3.67 -1.34 -41.65
N LEU A 420 -3.72 -1.05 -42.96
CA LEU A 420 -3.41 -1.95 -44.07
C LEU A 420 -1.99 -1.70 -44.60
N GLN A 421 -1.43 -2.68 -45.31
CA GLN A 421 -0.15 -2.58 -46.04
C GLN A 421 1.10 -2.18 -45.22
N ILE A 422 1.11 -2.41 -43.91
CA ILE A 422 2.31 -2.23 -43.09
C ILE A 422 3.29 -3.42 -43.20
N SER A 423 4.58 -3.18 -42.97
CA SER A 423 5.60 -4.23 -42.90
C SER A 423 5.40 -5.13 -41.67
N TRP A 424 6.00 -6.33 -41.69
CA TRP A 424 5.93 -7.26 -40.55
C TRP A 424 6.50 -6.64 -39.26
N GLU A 425 7.58 -5.88 -39.36
CA GLU A 425 8.18 -5.18 -38.23
C GLU A 425 7.26 -4.11 -37.63
N LEU A 426 6.50 -3.38 -38.46
CA LEU A 426 5.47 -2.46 -37.98
C LEU A 426 4.26 -3.22 -37.40
N GLN A 427 3.94 -4.40 -37.93
CA GLN A 427 2.89 -5.28 -37.40
C GLN A 427 3.27 -5.87 -36.03
N GLN A 428 4.56 -6.17 -35.80
CA GLN A 428 5.11 -6.51 -34.49
C GLN A 428 4.98 -5.35 -33.49
N LEU A 429 5.30 -4.11 -33.90
CA LEU A 429 5.12 -2.92 -33.05
C LEU A 429 3.64 -2.60 -32.76
N LYS A 430 2.74 -2.78 -33.73
CA LYS A 430 1.28 -2.67 -33.56
C LYS A 430 0.77 -3.67 -32.52
N ALA A 431 1.20 -4.93 -32.62
CA ALA A 431 0.85 -5.98 -31.67
C ALA A 431 1.40 -5.71 -30.26
N TRP A 432 2.64 -5.22 -30.15
CA TRP A 432 3.21 -4.77 -28.87
C TRP A 432 2.36 -3.65 -28.25
N ALA A 433 2.05 -2.60 -29.01
CA ALA A 433 1.26 -1.48 -28.54
C ALA A 433 -0.14 -1.92 -28.10
N PHE A 434 -0.78 -2.82 -28.85
CA PHE A 434 -2.05 -3.45 -28.49
C PHE A 434 -1.97 -4.19 -27.15
N VAL A 435 -1.02 -5.12 -26.99
CA VAL A 435 -0.86 -5.90 -25.75
C VAL A 435 -0.62 -4.99 -24.54
N ILE A 436 0.20 -3.95 -24.67
CA ILE A 436 0.46 -2.98 -23.60
C ILE A 436 -0.78 -2.14 -23.29
N GLY A 437 -1.42 -1.57 -24.31
CA GLY A 437 -2.60 -0.71 -24.17
C GLY A 437 -3.76 -1.45 -23.49
N VAL A 438 -4.05 -2.68 -23.93
CA VAL A 438 -5.07 -3.54 -23.31
C VAL A 438 -4.65 -3.97 -21.90
N SER A 439 -3.38 -4.30 -21.64
CA SER A 439 -2.92 -4.67 -20.29
C SER A 439 -3.08 -3.53 -19.28
N LEU A 440 -2.91 -2.29 -19.72
CA LEU A 440 -3.03 -1.08 -18.91
C LEU A 440 -4.45 -0.44 -18.92
N ALA A 441 -5.40 -1.03 -19.64
CA ALA A 441 -6.80 -0.56 -19.66
C ALA A 441 -7.58 -0.87 -18.37
N GLU A 442 -8.70 -0.19 -18.15
CA GLU A 442 -9.64 -0.51 -17.07
C GLU A 442 -10.39 -1.82 -17.34
N ALA A 443 -10.95 -2.45 -16.30
CA ALA A 443 -11.59 -3.77 -16.39
C ALA A 443 -12.74 -3.81 -17.41
N GLU A 444 -13.65 -2.83 -17.37
CA GLU A 444 -14.78 -2.72 -18.30
C GLU A 444 -14.34 -2.62 -19.77
N THR A 445 -13.21 -1.94 -20.01
CA THR A 445 -12.59 -1.84 -21.34
C THR A 445 -11.98 -3.18 -21.78
N LYS A 446 -11.33 -3.91 -20.87
CA LYS A 446 -10.76 -5.23 -21.14
C LYS A 446 -11.84 -6.23 -21.52
N ASP A 447 -12.98 -6.21 -20.84
CA ASP A 447 -14.13 -7.07 -21.14
C ASP A 447 -14.72 -6.77 -22.53
N ALA A 448 -14.84 -5.50 -22.89
CA ALA A 448 -15.32 -5.09 -24.22
C ALA A 448 -14.38 -5.53 -25.37
N ILE A 449 -13.05 -5.43 -25.17
CA ILE A 449 -12.05 -5.86 -26.15
C ILE A 449 -12.01 -7.39 -26.24
N ALA A 450 -12.16 -8.09 -25.11
CA ALA A 450 -12.09 -9.55 -25.05
C ALA A 450 -13.10 -10.25 -25.99
N ALA A 451 -14.29 -9.66 -26.18
CA ALA A 451 -15.29 -10.18 -27.10
C ALA A 451 -14.80 -10.30 -28.56
N ASN A 452 -13.88 -9.41 -28.98
CA ASN A 452 -13.42 -9.30 -30.37
C ASN A 452 -11.99 -9.84 -30.58
N LEU A 453 -11.32 -10.35 -29.54
CA LEU A 453 -9.93 -10.83 -29.63
C LEU A 453 -9.74 -11.99 -30.63
N ASN A 454 -10.76 -12.83 -30.83
CA ASN A 454 -10.67 -13.97 -31.75
C ASN A 454 -10.54 -13.54 -33.22
N ASP A 455 -11.02 -12.35 -33.56
CA ASP A 455 -10.93 -11.79 -34.92
C ASP A 455 -9.70 -10.86 -35.04
N LEU A 456 -9.48 -10.00 -34.03
CA LEU A 456 -8.38 -9.04 -34.01
C LEU A 456 -6.98 -9.68 -34.02
N VAL A 457 -6.80 -10.84 -33.40
CA VAL A 457 -5.46 -11.47 -33.28
C VAL A 457 -4.99 -12.10 -34.60
N PRO A 458 -5.80 -12.89 -35.32
CA PRO A 458 -5.50 -13.31 -36.70
C PRO A 458 -5.29 -12.14 -37.66
N ASP A 459 -6.09 -11.07 -37.56
CA ASP A 459 -5.95 -9.84 -38.37
C ASP A 459 -4.61 -9.11 -38.11
N MET A 460 -4.01 -9.31 -36.94
CA MET A 460 -2.65 -8.84 -36.62
C MET A 460 -1.54 -9.81 -37.04
N GLY A 461 -1.87 -10.91 -37.73
CA GLY A 461 -0.91 -11.89 -38.24
C GLY A 461 -0.42 -12.91 -37.21
N PHE A 462 -1.09 -13.03 -36.05
CA PHE A 462 -0.71 -13.99 -35.00
C PHE A 462 -1.69 -15.16 -34.92
N PRO A 463 -1.22 -16.40 -34.68
CA PRO A 463 -2.07 -17.58 -34.67
C PRO A 463 -2.99 -17.67 -33.44
N ASN A 464 -2.62 -17.01 -32.35
CA ASN A 464 -3.39 -16.91 -31.11
C ASN A 464 -2.81 -15.81 -30.19
N LEU A 465 -3.55 -15.44 -29.14
CA LEU A 465 -3.15 -14.38 -28.23
C LEU A 465 -1.87 -14.69 -27.46
N GLU A 466 -1.61 -15.96 -27.14
CA GLU A 466 -0.41 -16.39 -26.42
C GLU A 466 0.86 -16.10 -27.24
N ALA A 467 0.82 -16.40 -28.54
CA ALA A 467 1.91 -16.06 -29.47
C ALA A 467 2.11 -14.54 -29.58
N MET A 468 1.04 -13.76 -29.69
CA MET A 468 1.13 -12.30 -29.76
C MET A 468 1.69 -11.66 -28.47
N VAL A 469 1.27 -12.17 -27.30
CA VAL A 469 1.80 -11.75 -26.00
C VAL A 469 3.26 -12.22 -25.82
N GLY A 470 3.61 -13.41 -26.32
CA GLY A 470 4.98 -13.91 -26.35
C GLY A 470 5.91 -13.01 -27.17
N GLU A 471 5.46 -12.54 -28.32
CA GLU A 471 6.19 -11.60 -29.17
C GLU A 471 6.35 -10.22 -28.49
N ALA A 472 5.25 -9.65 -27.98
CA ALA A 472 5.26 -8.39 -27.26
C ALA A 472 6.23 -8.41 -26.05
N LYS A 473 6.29 -9.54 -25.33
CA LYS A 473 7.23 -9.75 -24.22
C LYS A 473 8.70 -9.77 -24.67
N GLN A 474 8.99 -10.37 -25.82
CA GLN A 474 10.35 -10.43 -26.36
C GLN A 474 10.82 -9.06 -26.86
N LEU A 475 9.91 -8.23 -27.38
CA LEU A 475 10.21 -6.86 -27.77
C LEU A 475 10.48 -5.96 -26.55
N MET A 476 9.48 -5.72 -25.70
CA MET A 476 9.66 -4.84 -24.54
C MET A 476 8.58 -5.12 -23.49
N TRP A 477 8.98 -5.58 -22.30
CA TRP A 477 8.06 -5.91 -21.22
C TRP A 477 8.41 -5.20 -19.92
N LEU A 478 7.43 -4.53 -19.31
CA LEU A 478 7.54 -3.97 -17.96
C LEU A 478 7.02 -5.00 -16.95
N ASN A 479 7.90 -5.53 -16.10
CA ASN A 479 7.56 -6.59 -15.14
C ASN A 479 6.43 -6.19 -14.18
N LEU A 480 6.40 -4.91 -13.79
CA LEU A 480 5.37 -4.32 -12.92
C LEU A 480 3.96 -4.26 -13.55
N VAL A 481 3.83 -4.55 -14.86
CA VAL A 481 2.52 -4.75 -15.52
C VAL A 481 1.99 -6.18 -15.28
N SER A 482 2.87 -7.13 -14.97
CA SER A 482 2.50 -8.52 -14.73
C SER A 482 1.90 -8.77 -13.34
N GLU A 483 2.17 -7.91 -12.36
CA GLU A 483 1.89 -8.24 -10.95
C GLU A 483 0.49 -7.91 -10.44
N PHE A 484 -0.29 -7.00 -11.07
CA PHE A 484 -1.62 -6.67 -10.52
C PHE A 484 -2.83 -6.51 -11.47
N GLU A 485 -2.68 -6.09 -12.74
CA GLU A 485 -3.86 -5.67 -13.54
C GLU A 485 -3.92 -6.19 -14.99
N GLY A 486 -2.79 -6.52 -15.64
CA GLY A 486 -2.78 -6.90 -17.06
C GLY A 486 -2.98 -8.40 -17.29
N TYR A 487 -2.05 -9.21 -16.78
CA TYR A 487 -2.00 -10.65 -17.07
C TYR A 487 -3.24 -11.40 -16.55
N SER A 488 -3.67 -11.08 -15.33
CA SER A 488 -4.83 -11.70 -14.69
C SER A 488 -6.13 -11.41 -15.45
N LEU A 489 -6.40 -10.17 -15.88
CA LEU A 489 -7.67 -9.86 -16.57
C LEU A 489 -7.73 -10.38 -18.01
N ILE A 490 -6.64 -10.28 -18.78
CA ILE A 490 -6.60 -10.82 -20.15
C ILE A 490 -6.67 -12.36 -20.13
N THR A 491 -6.06 -13.02 -19.13
CA THR A 491 -6.27 -14.47 -18.95
C THR A 491 -7.61 -14.80 -18.29
N GLN A 492 -8.19 -13.96 -17.42
CA GLN A 492 -9.51 -14.18 -16.82
C GLN A 492 -10.65 -14.10 -17.84
N ALA A 493 -10.57 -13.17 -18.80
CA ALA A 493 -11.49 -13.14 -19.94
C ALA A 493 -11.37 -14.40 -20.82
N LEU A 494 -10.21 -15.08 -20.79
CA LEU A 494 -9.97 -16.38 -21.41
C LEU A 494 -10.14 -17.58 -20.45
N TYR A 495 -10.40 -17.36 -19.16
CA TYR A 495 -10.76 -18.41 -18.21
C TYR A 495 -12.22 -18.78 -18.44
N GLN A 496 -12.43 -19.64 -19.45
CA GLN A 496 -13.64 -20.45 -19.61
C GLN A 496 -14.15 -20.88 -18.22
N PRO A 497 -15.47 -20.77 -17.92
CA PRO A 497 -16.03 -21.11 -16.59
C PRO A 497 -15.62 -22.50 -16.08
N THR A 498 -15.36 -23.42 -17.02
CA THR A 498 -14.80 -24.76 -16.85
C THR A 498 -13.47 -24.77 -16.08
N ASN A 499 -12.56 -23.83 -16.36
CA ASN A 499 -11.21 -23.80 -15.77
C ASN A 499 -11.18 -23.16 -14.37
N LYS A 500 -12.09 -22.24 -14.04
CA LYS A 500 -12.24 -21.73 -12.66
C LYS A 500 -12.66 -22.84 -11.71
N GLN A 501 -13.41 -23.84 -12.19
CA GLN A 501 -13.67 -25.04 -11.41
C GLN A 501 -12.43 -25.92 -11.22
N MET A 502 -11.54 -26.02 -12.22
CA MET A 502 -10.30 -26.81 -12.16
C MET A 502 -9.29 -26.24 -11.15
N VAL A 503 -8.97 -24.95 -11.24
CA VAL A 503 -8.00 -24.29 -10.34
C VAL A 503 -8.45 -24.35 -8.88
N LEU A 504 -9.76 -24.33 -8.63
CA LEU A 504 -10.35 -24.47 -7.29
C LEU A 504 -10.58 -25.94 -6.85
N GLN A 505 -10.29 -26.97 -7.67
CA GLN A 505 -10.46 -28.36 -7.21
C GLN A 505 -9.61 -28.71 -5.97
N PRO A 506 -8.33 -28.32 -5.88
CA PRO A 506 -7.50 -28.61 -4.69
C PRO A 506 -8.10 -28.01 -3.41
N GLN A 507 -8.55 -26.76 -3.48
CA GLN A 507 -9.22 -26.07 -2.37
C GLN A 507 -10.57 -26.74 -2.02
N LYS A 508 -11.41 -27.01 -3.01
CA LYS A 508 -12.71 -27.69 -2.83
C LYS A 508 -12.58 -29.13 -2.35
N TYR A 509 -11.46 -29.79 -2.62
CA TYR A 509 -11.13 -31.10 -2.06
C TYR A 509 -10.84 -30.99 -0.56
N LEU A 510 -10.04 -30.00 -0.16
CA LEU A 510 -9.73 -29.71 1.24
C LEU A 510 -10.97 -29.26 2.05
N GLU A 511 -11.84 -28.45 1.45
CA GLU A 511 -13.12 -27.99 2.03
C GLU A 511 -14.09 -29.14 2.33
N LYS A 512 -14.08 -30.20 1.49
CA LYS A 512 -14.89 -31.40 1.71
C LYS A 512 -14.38 -32.27 2.87
N MET A 513 -13.15 -32.06 3.35
CA MET A 513 -12.63 -32.80 4.50
C MET A 513 -13.20 -32.22 5.82
N PRO A 514 -13.62 -33.07 6.77
CA PRO A 514 -14.24 -32.62 8.02
C PRO A 514 -13.28 -31.72 8.83
N SER A 515 -13.57 -30.42 8.87
CA SER A 515 -12.80 -29.45 9.66
C SER A 515 -13.37 -29.29 11.08
N LYS A 516 -12.57 -28.75 12.01
CA LYS A 516 -13.03 -28.44 13.38
C LYS A 516 -13.95 -27.21 13.45
N GLY A 517 -14.13 -26.44 12.38
CA GLY A 517 -15.00 -25.24 12.35
C GLY A 517 -14.52 -24.01 13.15
N PHE A 518 -13.48 -24.17 13.98
CA PHE A 518 -13.05 -23.21 15.00
C PHE A 518 -12.98 -21.74 14.56
N ARG A 519 -12.37 -21.43 13.40
CA ARG A 519 -12.27 -20.03 12.92
C ARG A 519 -13.62 -19.37 12.66
N ASN A 520 -14.59 -20.09 12.11
CA ASN A 520 -15.92 -19.54 11.89
C ASN A 520 -16.59 -19.24 13.24
N ALA A 521 -16.47 -20.14 14.22
CA ALA A 521 -16.97 -19.91 15.58
C ALA A 521 -16.26 -18.72 16.29
N VAL A 522 -14.98 -18.48 16.02
CA VAL A 522 -14.26 -17.28 16.48
C VAL A 522 -14.80 -16.02 15.81
N ILE A 523 -15.03 -16.04 14.49
CA ILE A 523 -15.66 -14.94 13.75
C ILE A 523 -17.04 -14.61 14.34
N ASP A 524 -17.87 -15.63 14.54
CA ASP A 524 -19.23 -15.48 15.08
C ASP A 524 -19.21 -14.99 16.54
N GLY A 525 -18.21 -15.38 17.34
CA GLY A 525 -18.01 -14.86 18.70
C GLY A 525 -17.51 -13.40 18.74
N LEU A 526 -16.68 -12.99 17.78
CA LEU A 526 -16.16 -11.62 17.67
C LEU A 526 -17.17 -10.64 17.05
N GLU A 527 -18.10 -11.13 16.23
CA GLU A 527 -19.21 -10.35 15.67
C GLU A 527 -20.01 -9.67 16.78
N VAL A 528 -20.29 -10.38 17.87
CA VAL A 528 -21.02 -9.90 19.06
C VAL A 528 -20.41 -8.60 19.62
N TRP A 529 -19.10 -8.43 19.49
CA TRP A 529 -18.38 -7.24 19.95
C TRP A 529 -18.25 -6.16 18.88
N TYR A 530 -17.80 -6.50 17.68
CA TYR A 530 -17.49 -5.54 16.63
C TYR A 530 -18.71 -5.10 15.79
N GLN A 531 -19.80 -5.88 15.81
CA GLN A 531 -21.04 -5.66 15.06
C GLN A 531 -20.77 -5.42 13.56
N VAL A 532 -19.97 -6.29 12.97
CA VAL A 532 -19.55 -6.17 11.56
C VAL A 532 -20.74 -6.47 10.64
N PRO A 533 -21.05 -5.62 9.64
CA PRO A 533 -22.21 -5.85 8.77
C PRO A 533 -22.12 -7.18 8.03
N GLU A 534 -23.20 -7.96 7.95
CA GLU A 534 -23.19 -9.35 7.42
C GLU A 534 -22.52 -9.50 6.05
N ARG A 535 -22.69 -8.52 5.15
CA ARG A 535 -22.03 -8.49 3.83
C ARG A 535 -20.50 -8.41 3.94
N ARG A 536 -19.97 -7.68 4.91
CA ARG A 536 -18.53 -7.60 5.21
C ARG A 536 -18.06 -8.84 5.94
N LEU A 537 -18.84 -9.31 6.92
CA LEU A 537 -18.56 -10.52 7.68
C LEU A 537 -18.43 -11.74 6.77
N THR A 538 -19.29 -11.87 5.76
CA THR A 538 -19.18 -12.90 4.72
C THR A 538 -17.87 -12.82 3.95
N ILE A 539 -17.46 -11.62 3.51
CA ILE A 539 -16.18 -11.40 2.80
C ILE A 539 -14.98 -11.76 3.70
N ILE A 540 -15.04 -11.41 4.99
CA ILE A 540 -13.98 -11.76 5.96
C ILE A 540 -13.91 -13.28 6.17
N ARG A 541 -15.06 -13.97 6.32
CA ARG A 541 -15.14 -15.44 6.36
C ARG A 541 -14.51 -16.07 5.12
N ASP A 542 -14.80 -15.55 3.92
CA ASP A 542 -14.25 -16.06 2.67
C ASP A 542 -12.72 -15.86 2.59
N ILE A 543 -12.22 -14.66 2.91
CA ILE A 543 -10.78 -14.35 2.93
C ILE A 543 -10.03 -15.29 3.88
N VAL A 544 -10.49 -15.40 5.13
CA VAL A 544 -9.82 -16.22 6.16
C VAL A 544 -9.85 -17.71 5.81
N ASN A 545 -10.95 -18.20 5.22
CA ASN A 545 -11.03 -19.60 4.79
C ASN A 545 -10.19 -19.89 3.53
N HIS A 546 -10.05 -18.95 2.60
CA HIS A 546 -9.14 -19.07 1.47
C HIS A 546 -7.67 -19.11 1.93
N LEU A 547 -7.24 -18.14 2.74
CA LEU A 547 -5.86 -18.06 3.24
C LEU A 547 -5.47 -19.32 4.04
N HIS A 548 -6.34 -19.79 4.93
CA HIS A 548 -6.09 -21.03 5.68
C HIS A 548 -6.08 -22.30 4.81
N SER A 549 -6.96 -22.38 3.82
CA SER A 549 -7.00 -23.55 2.93
C SER A 549 -5.72 -23.63 2.10
N ALA A 550 -5.21 -22.47 1.68
CA ALA A 550 -3.93 -22.38 1.00
C ALA A 550 -2.77 -22.73 1.94
N SER A 551 -2.73 -22.20 3.17
CA SER A 551 -1.65 -22.52 4.13
C SER A 551 -1.56 -24.01 4.43
N LEU A 552 -2.69 -24.69 4.68
CA LEU A 552 -2.70 -26.15 4.90
C LEU A 552 -2.16 -26.94 3.70
N MET A 553 -2.40 -26.48 2.48
CA MET A 553 -1.89 -27.13 1.27
C MET A 553 -0.37 -26.95 1.12
N PHE A 554 0.19 -25.84 1.62
CA PHE A 554 1.64 -25.61 1.65
C PHE A 554 2.32 -26.37 2.78
N ASP A 555 1.79 -26.32 4.01
CA ASP A 555 2.23 -27.15 5.14
C ASP A 555 2.35 -28.63 4.71
N ASP A 556 1.32 -29.18 4.04
CA ASP A 556 1.33 -30.57 3.59
C ASP A 556 2.49 -30.87 2.61
N ILE A 557 2.84 -29.93 1.73
CA ILE A 557 3.93 -30.08 0.74
C ILE A 557 5.30 -29.92 1.41
N GLU A 558 5.46 -28.95 2.30
CA GLU A 558 6.71 -28.63 2.99
C GLU A 558 7.10 -29.72 4.00
N ASP A 559 6.12 -30.22 4.77
CA ASP A 559 6.28 -31.34 5.69
C ASP A 559 6.36 -32.70 4.96
N ASN A 560 6.16 -32.73 3.64
CA ASN A 560 6.01 -33.94 2.81
C ASN A 560 4.96 -34.92 3.40
N SER A 561 3.87 -34.38 3.94
CA SER A 561 2.85 -35.10 4.69
C SER A 561 1.97 -35.94 3.76
N PRO A 562 1.93 -37.29 3.90
CA PRO A 562 1.13 -38.13 3.00
C PRO A 562 -0.38 -38.02 3.24
N LEU A 563 -0.81 -37.55 4.41
CA LEU A 563 -2.20 -37.57 4.85
C LEU A 563 -2.59 -36.27 5.57
N ARG A 564 -3.76 -35.72 5.23
CA ARG A 564 -4.43 -34.62 5.93
C ARG A 564 -5.81 -35.09 6.43
N ARG A 565 -6.06 -34.95 7.74
CA ARG A 565 -7.34 -35.34 8.39
C ARG A 565 -7.79 -36.79 8.11
N GLY A 566 -6.84 -37.72 7.90
CA GLY A 566 -7.11 -39.12 7.58
C GLY A 566 -7.40 -39.41 6.10
N TYR A 567 -7.37 -38.39 5.23
CA TYR A 567 -7.45 -38.52 3.78
C TYR A 567 -6.08 -38.25 3.15
N PRO A 568 -5.82 -38.66 1.89
CA PRO A 568 -4.62 -38.25 1.16
C PRO A 568 -4.45 -36.72 1.17
N ALA A 569 -3.22 -36.24 1.40
CA ALA A 569 -2.94 -34.81 1.34
C ALA A 569 -3.15 -34.27 -0.08
N THR A 570 -3.49 -32.98 -0.21
CA THR A 570 -3.93 -32.41 -1.49
C THR A 570 -2.89 -32.56 -2.61
N HIS A 571 -1.60 -32.46 -2.29
CA HIS A 571 -0.51 -32.65 -3.26
C HIS A 571 -0.31 -34.11 -3.69
N VAL A 572 -0.73 -35.09 -2.88
CA VAL A 572 -0.73 -36.52 -3.24
C VAL A 572 -1.82 -36.83 -4.27
N VAL A 573 -2.91 -36.06 -4.28
CA VAL A 573 -4.04 -36.24 -5.21
C VAL A 573 -3.88 -35.41 -6.49
N PHE A 574 -3.39 -34.18 -6.38
CA PHE A 574 -3.32 -33.23 -7.50
C PHE A 574 -1.90 -32.92 -7.99
N GLY A 575 -0.87 -33.49 -7.37
CA GLY A 575 0.54 -33.19 -7.63
C GLY A 575 1.04 -31.94 -6.90
N ASN A 576 2.36 -31.73 -6.92
CA ASN A 576 2.99 -30.59 -6.27
C ASN A 576 2.70 -29.28 -7.03
N LEU A 577 2.48 -28.20 -6.28
CA LEU A 577 2.27 -26.86 -6.83
C LEU A 577 3.56 -26.33 -7.50
N SER A 578 3.40 -25.49 -8.53
CA SER A 578 4.56 -24.85 -9.17
C SER A 578 5.25 -23.89 -8.21
N SER A 579 6.60 -23.88 -8.19
CA SER A 579 7.41 -23.06 -7.29
C SER A 579 7.23 -21.54 -7.43
N ARG A 580 6.50 -21.08 -8.46
CA ARG A 580 6.11 -19.69 -8.66
C ARG A 580 4.79 -19.35 -7.97
N ALA A 581 3.82 -20.27 -8.00
CA ALA A 581 2.56 -20.13 -7.26
C ALA A 581 2.80 -20.18 -5.74
N SER A 582 3.78 -20.98 -5.30
CA SER A 582 4.28 -20.94 -3.90
C SER A 582 4.75 -19.54 -3.53
N ARG A 583 5.72 -18.99 -4.28
CA ARG A 583 6.31 -17.67 -3.99
C ARG A 583 5.29 -16.53 -3.96
N MET A 584 4.40 -16.45 -4.95
CA MET A 584 3.37 -15.39 -4.98
C MET A 584 2.37 -15.46 -3.81
N LEU A 585 2.21 -16.61 -3.15
CA LEU A 585 1.41 -16.71 -1.93
C LEU A 585 2.24 -16.51 -0.65
N LEU A 586 3.50 -16.95 -0.65
CA LEU A 586 4.49 -16.67 0.41
C LEU A 586 4.64 -15.16 0.64
N ASP A 587 4.75 -14.38 -0.44
CA ASP A 587 4.90 -12.92 -0.39
C ASP A 587 3.67 -12.21 0.22
N LEU A 588 2.46 -12.78 0.05
CA LEU A 588 1.19 -12.21 0.54
C LEU A 588 0.95 -12.41 2.05
N LEU A 589 1.75 -13.26 2.71
CA LEU A 589 1.55 -13.73 4.08
C LEU A 589 2.77 -13.46 4.97
N THR A 590 3.45 -12.32 4.76
CA THR A 590 4.81 -12.05 5.24
C THR A 590 4.99 -12.20 6.77
N GLU A 591 4.00 -11.82 7.57
CA GLU A 591 4.05 -11.97 9.04
C GLU A 591 3.84 -13.41 9.52
N GLY A 592 3.10 -14.23 8.76
CA GLY A 592 2.87 -15.64 9.07
C GLY A 592 4.11 -16.54 8.93
N HIS A 593 5.10 -16.08 8.18
CA HIS A 593 6.26 -16.88 7.79
C HIS A 593 7.46 -16.75 8.72
N ILE A 594 7.45 -15.83 9.70
CA ILE A 594 8.49 -15.81 10.74
C ILE A 594 8.41 -17.10 11.57
N GLY A 595 7.20 -17.49 11.98
CA GLY A 595 6.98 -18.77 12.67
C GLY A 595 7.31 -19.97 11.79
N GLN A 596 6.76 -20.04 10.57
CA GLN A 596 7.05 -21.16 9.64
C GLN A 596 8.55 -21.30 9.36
N GLY A 597 9.26 -20.17 9.16
CA GLY A 597 10.71 -20.17 8.94
C GLY A 597 11.52 -20.66 10.14
N MET A 598 11.09 -20.34 11.37
CA MET A 598 11.71 -20.86 12.60
C MET A 598 11.48 -22.37 12.74
N ASP A 599 10.26 -22.86 12.50
CA ASP A 599 9.88 -24.27 12.55
C ASP A 599 10.67 -25.11 11.54
N LEU A 600 10.73 -24.65 10.28
CA LEU A 600 11.54 -25.27 9.22
C LEU A 600 13.04 -25.22 9.52
N TYR A 601 13.54 -24.10 10.06
CA TYR A 601 14.95 -23.96 10.42
C TYR A 601 15.36 -24.98 11.50
N TRP A 602 14.57 -25.11 12.57
CA TRP A 602 14.82 -26.09 13.63
C TRP A 602 14.70 -27.53 13.14
N THR A 603 13.68 -27.83 12.34
CA THR A 603 13.47 -29.14 11.72
C THR A 603 14.65 -29.54 10.83
N TYR A 604 15.07 -28.66 9.91
CA TYR A 604 16.16 -28.93 8.97
C TYR A 604 17.54 -29.03 9.66
N HIS A 605 17.82 -28.18 10.64
CA HIS A 605 19.10 -28.17 11.36
C HIS A 605 19.10 -29.08 12.61
N THR A 606 18.03 -29.84 12.86
CA THR A 606 17.85 -30.67 14.07
C THR A 606 18.19 -29.94 15.38
N SER A 607 17.78 -28.68 15.47
CA SER A 607 18.06 -27.80 16.60
C SER A 607 16.83 -27.70 17.51
N VAL A 608 17.02 -27.85 18.82
CA VAL A 608 15.91 -27.81 19.79
C VAL A 608 15.71 -26.36 20.26
N PRO A 609 14.52 -25.75 20.07
CA PRO A 609 14.22 -24.41 20.57
C PRO A 609 14.07 -24.38 22.09
N THR A 610 14.24 -23.20 22.67
CA THR A 610 13.74 -22.90 24.02
C THR A 610 12.21 -22.76 24.03
N GLU A 611 11.61 -22.85 25.21
CA GLU A 611 10.16 -22.69 25.39
C GLU A 611 9.66 -21.31 24.93
N GLU A 612 10.41 -20.24 25.20
CA GLU A 612 10.11 -18.86 24.77
C GLU A 612 10.18 -18.70 23.23
N GLU A 613 11.20 -19.29 22.60
CA GLU A 613 11.32 -19.32 21.14
C GLU A 613 10.18 -20.12 20.50
N TYR A 614 9.82 -21.28 21.07
CA TYR A 614 8.72 -22.11 20.59
C TYR A 614 7.38 -21.38 20.63
N PHE A 615 7.06 -20.67 21.72
CA PHE A 615 5.85 -19.84 21.78
C PHE A 615 5.88 -18.69 20.77
N THR A 616 7.03 -18.02 20.61
CA THR A 616 7.23 -16.97 19.58
C THR A 616 6.98 -17.51 18.16
N MET A 617 7.42 -18.74 17.88
CA MET A 617 7.15 -19.43 16.62
C MET A 617 5.65 -19.72 16.43
N VAL A 618 4.96 -20.22 17.48
CA VAL A 618 3.53 -20.53 17.45
C VAL A 618 2.69 -19.26 17.20
N ASP A 619 3.05 -18.13 17.82
CA ASP A 619 2.39 -16.84 17.58
C ASP A 619 2.61 -16.37 16.14
N GLY A 620 3.83 -16.47 15.61
CA GLY A 620 4.14 -16.17 14.22
C GLY A 620 3.38 -17.06 13.22
N LYS A 621 3.32 -18.38 13.45
CA LYS A 621 2.75 -19.37 12.52
C LYS A 621 1.23 -19.49 12.61
N THR A 622 0.68 -19.53 13.83
CA THR A 622 -0.75 -19.75 14.07
C THR A 622 -1.48 -18.47 14.50
N GLY A 623 -0.86 -17.65 15.35
CA GLY A 623 -1.46 -16.41 15.86
C GLY A 623 -1.69 -15.36 14.77
N SER A 624 -0.74 -15.19 13.85
CA SER A 624 -0.80 -14.22 12.73
C SER A 624 -2.10 -14.23 11.93
N LEU A 625 -2.66 -15.40 11.60
CA LEU A 625 -3.94 -15.51 10.88
C LEU A 625 -5.13 -14.99 11.72
N PHE A 626 -5.07 -15.14 13.04
CA PHE A 626 -6.09 -14.61 13.95
C PHE A 626 -5.90 -13.12 14.24
N THR A 627 -4.66 -12.61 14.28
CA THR A 627 -4.37 -11.16 14.31
C THR A 627 -4.96 -10.49 13.08
N LEU A 628 -4.66 -11.01 11.88
CA LEU A 628 -5.27 -10.55 10.62
C LEU A 628 -6.80 -10.59 10.66
N LEU A 629 -7.39 -11.64 11.22
CA LEU A 629 -8.85 -11.71 11.40
C LEU A 629 -9.37 -10.62 12.33
N LEU A 630 -8.72 -10.40 13.49
CA LEU A 630 -9.10 -9.37 14.45
C LEU A 630 -9.03 -7.97 13.81
N ASP A 631 -7.98 -7.67 13.05
CA ASP A 631 -7.81 -6.38 12.38
C ASP A 631 -8.83 -6.16 11.25
N LEU A 632 -9.15 -7.21 10.48
CA LEU A 632 -10.22 -7.17 9.47
C LEU A 632 -11.60 -6.95 10.11
N MET A 633 -11.88 -7.57 11.25
CA MET A 633 -13.14 -7.36 11.97
C MET A 633 -13.20 -5.98 12.64
N ARG A 634 -12.09 -5.50 13.21
CA ARG A 634 -11.97 -4.19 13.87
C ARG A 634 -12.13 -3.03 12.86
N SER A 635 -11.55 -3.16 11.67
CA SER A 635 -11.63 -2.13 10.61
C SER A 635 -13.04 -1.99 10.02
N GLU A 636 -13.78 -3.10 9.85
CA GLU A 636 -15.17 -3.11 9.38
C GLU A 636 -16.22 -3.06 10.52
N ALA A 637 -15.79 -2.89 11.78
CA ALA A 637 -16.67 -2.82 12.94
C ALA A 637 -17.59 -1.59 12.91
N THR A 638 -18.85 -1.72 13.35
CA THR A 638 -19.74 -0.56 13.59
C THR A 638 -19.81 -0.15 15.06
N ALA A 639 -19.33 -0.99 15.97
CA ALA A 639 -19.18 -0.69 17.39
C ALA A 639 -17.77 -1.08 17.86
N ASN A 640 -17.33 -0.57 19.03
CA ASN A 640 -16.15 -1.09 19.74
C ASN A 640 -14.82 -1.10 18.97
N ARG A 641 -14.59 -0.17 18.04
CA ARG A 641 -13.33 -0.06 17.26
C ARG A 641 -12.07 0.11 18.12
N ASP A 642 -12.21 0.67 19.32
CA ASP A 642 -11.12 0.91 20.27
C ASP A 642 -10.83 -0.29 21.19
N LEU A 643 -11.58 -1.39 21.08
CA LEU A 643 -11.33 -2.62 21.85
C LEU A 643 -10.18 -3.40 21.20
N ASP A 644 -9.01 -3.28 21.84
CA ASP A 644 -7.81 -4.04 21.51
C ASP A 644 -7.70 -5.29 22.39
N TYR A 645 -7.78 -6.47 21.76
CA TYR A 645 -7.69 -7.76 22.44
C TYR A 645 -6.25 -8.26 22.59
N THR A 646 -5.26 -7.64 21.94
CA THR A 646 -3.86 -8.11 21.92
C THR A 646 -2.97 -7.31 22.88
N GLU A 647 -3.12 -5.98 22.96
CA GLU A 647 -2.19 -5.09 23.69
C GLU A 647 -2.06 -5.36 25.20
N ASN A 648 -3.10 -5.86 25.87
CA ASN A 648 -3.14 -5.88 27.35
C ASN A 648 -2.79 -7.22 28.01
N LYS A 649 -2.77 -8.32 27.24
CA LYS A 649 -2.68 -9.71 27.75
C LYS A 649 -1.97 -10.71 26.83
N GLY A 650 -1.64 -10.34 25.59
CA GLY A 650 -1.14 -11.29 24.59
C GLY A 650 -2.28 -12.03 23.87
N PHE A 651 -1.95 -12.66 22.75
CA PHE A 651 -2.94 -13.29 21.87
C PHE A 651 -3.62 -14.49 22.54
N ALA A 652 -4.95 -14.47 22.61
CA ALA A 652 -5.79 -15.58 23.09
C ALA A 652 -5.45 -16.13 24.50
N GLU A 653 -4.81 -15.33 25.38
CA GLU A 653 -4.41 -15.75 26.74
C GLU A 653 -5.59 -16.37 27.52
N ASP A 654 -6.78 -15.74 27.51
CA ASP A 654 -7.96 -16.29 28.20
C ASP A 654 -8.41 -17.65 27.61
N ILE A 655 -8.15 -17.95 26.33
CA ILE A 655 -8.45 -19.26 25.72
C ILE A 655 -7.38 -20.29 26.11
N GLY A 656 -6.10 -19.89 26.12
CA GLY A 656 -4.99 -20.75 26.56
C GLY A 656 -5.02 -21.08 28.05
N GLU A 657 -5.50 -20.17 28.88
CA GLU A 657 -5.75 -20.36 30.32
C GLU A 657 -7.06 -21.10 30.62
N GLY A 658 -7.85 -21.50 29.61
CA GLY A 658 -9.15 -22.16 29.78
C GLY A 658 -10.24 -21.28 30.42
N LYS A 659 -10.07 -19.96 30.41
CA LYS A 659 -11.02 -19.01 31.00
C LYS A 659 -12.23 -18.81 30.10
N ILE A 660 -13.41 -19.00 30.70
CA ILE A 660 -14.70 -18.84 30.04
C ILE A 660 -15.01 -17.34 29.86
N SER A 661 -14.48 -16.76 28.78
CA SER A 661 -14.63 -15.33 28.42
C SER A 661 -16.01 -15.03 27.81
N LEU A 662 -16.43 -13.77 27.80
CA LEU A 662 -17.79 -13.38 27.36
C LEU A 662 -18.15 -13.79 25.91
N PRO A 663 -17.26 -13.72 24.90
CA PRO A 663 -17.52 -14.25 23.55
C PRO A 663 -17.68 -15.77 23.57
N LEU A 664 -16.85 -16.46 24.37
CA LEU A 664 -16.90 -17.90 24.52
C LEU A 664 -18.21 -18.34 25.19
N ILE A 665 -18.69 -17.61 26.20
CA ILE A 665 -20.03 -17.78 26.79
C ILE A 665 -21.12 -17.62 25.73
N HIS A 666 -21.02 -16.62 24.85
CA HIS A 666 -22.04 -16.36 23.84
C HIS A 666 -22.05 -17.43 22.73
N ALA A 667 -20.88 -17.78 22.20
CA ALA A 667 -20.70 -18.88 21.24
C ALA A 667 -21.12 -20.25 21.82
N LEU A 668 -20.94 -20.45 23.14
CA LEU A 668 -21.44 -21.62 23.87
C LEU A 668 -22.91 -21.50 24.32
N ALA A 669 -23.58 -20.37 24.12
CA ALA A 669 -25.01 -20.19 24.40
C ALA A 669 -25.88 -20.39 23.15
N THR A 670 -25.33 -20.12 21.96
CA THR A 670 -25.94 -20.45 20.67
C THR A 670 -26.02 -21.97 20.46
N LYS A 671 -27.23 -22.50 20.30
CA LYS A 671 -27.50 -23.94 20.14
C LYS A 671 -27.19 -24.44 18.72
N SER A 672 -25.91 -24.60 18.37
CA SER A 672 -25.48 -25.25 17.11
C SER A 672 -24.79 -26.60 17.38
N PRO A 673 -24.75 -27.54 16.41
CA PRO A 673 -23.99 -28.78 16.53
C PRO A 673 -22.47 -28.60 16.70
N GLU A 674 -21.92 -27.41 16.38
CA GLU A 674 -20.49 -27.10 16.52
C GLU A 674 -20.09 -26.86 17.99
N GLN A 675 -21.06 -26.56 18.85
CA GLN A 675 -20.93 -26.37 20.30
C GLN A 675 -20.26 -27.58 20.99
N ALA A 676 -20.56 -28.80 20.54
CA ALA A 676 -19.92 -30.03 21.05
C ALA A 676 -18.43 -30.15 20.67
N ARG A 677 -18.00 -29.49 19.59
CA ARG A 677 -16.61 -29.47 19.14
C ARG A 677 -15.81 -28.38 19.84
N LEU A 678 -16.41 -27.22 20.12
CA LEU A 678 -15.76 -26.16 20.89
C LEU A 678 -15.38 -26.64 22.30
N LEU A 679 -16.28 -27.39 22.96
CA LEU A 679 -16.00 -28.03 24.26
C LEU A 679 -14.84 -29.03 24.21
N SER A 680 -14.64 -29.74 23.09
CA SER A 680 -13.50 -30.66 22.87
C SER A 680 -12.17 -30.00 22.46
N ILE A 681 -12.13 -28.66 22.43
CA ILE A 681 -10.92 -27.84 22.21
C ILE A 681 -10.50 -27.14 23.52
N LEU A 682 -11.42 -27.03 24.48
CA LEU A 682 -11.23 -26.43 25.81
C LEU A 682 -11.03 -27.50 26.91
N GLN A 683 -10.88 -28.76 26.51
CA GLN A 683 -10.56 -29.95 27.32
C GLN A 683 -9.34 -30.63 26.72
#